data_AF-B9JE97-F1
#
_entry.id   AF-B9JE97-F1
#
_cell.length_a   1.000
_cell.length_b   1.000
_cell.length_c   1.000
_cell.angle_alpha   90.00
_cell.angle_beta   90.00
_cell.angle_gamma   90.00
#
_symmetry.space_group_name_H-M   'P 1'
#
loop_
_entity.id
_entity.type
_entity.pdbx_description
1 polymer ?
#
loop_
_entity_poly.entity_id
_entity_poly.type
_entity_poly.pdbx_seq_one_letter_code
_entity_poly.pdbx_strand_id
1 'polypeptide(L)'
;MSAIDLAPVDDNASHRLASMLRKTAVETDFGYTLPTGLIAAWVSCGANFQLSYDIHTSTGLDGLTYWWLQHGRYTFPGLADIIDAGLIFDLHFKWINKSSLQSLAVTPLMEIIYRHRPDLPELFDTNEIEGRSGLWQWWLATGHKEYSRSGSESDIDGREALSSIAVLSQITSRSPDDIVEPQSEFVDSIYYQALVAFSRLQSDHGGEIAELLDGIHLRHISQCLENRLPTPLMALVYRNRPDLQPIFSLDDKDVDANFWSWWLENGANEYFPPLDALRIREATAILSDLGSYGAGFVDTLRYRAFLSLSRTADSESKEIAELLDGIHLRHISQCLENRLPTPLMALVYRNRPDLQPIFSLDDKDVDANFWSWWLENGANEYFPPLDALRIREATAILSDLGSYGAGFVDTLRYRAFLSLSRTADSESKEIAELLDGIHLRHISQCLENRLPTPLMALVYRNRPDLQPIFSLDDKDVDANFWSWWLENGANEYFPPLDALRIREATAILSDLGSYGAGFVDTLRYRAFLSLSRTVDSESKEIAELLTRVHFRYLRKNPEDTRWTPLMGFVYRNRPDLQNAFPVKEKVSQVDFRKWWNHFADTEYALKKRPVHDNPPAKDHSLPAEPENRHTSIALAGYPRGEFGLGEDIRLLRASLQTVGVEPDVIRVPWKITAREGINEQITEADEADFGSDVMIYVMPAFDTLTLLNKVGTRAFSARRKIGYWQWELSKFPEPAMMAFDLVDEVWCHSEHSAKAFREATDKPVIRVPLPVQPPAFEHVARSTFNLNENSFIVFTSFDGASSISRKNPMAAILAFQKAFPRNTHPDVQLVVKAMNALDDGLWRDCVRKSYLDDRIHIRNEVLDRDAYYQLLACCDVVLSMHRAEGFGRLMAEAMAIGIPVISTGYSGNLDFMTQDNSWLIPGQICKLVPGDYSFYKGQEWMEPDIDKAAEALRDCLVNPAKRECLIANAKKTLDRYSLQNCGKQYLALIAGKN
;
A
#
# COMPACT_ATOMS: atom_id res chain seq x y z
N MET A 1 3.48 0.47 -15.35
CA MET A 1 2.64 0.70 -14.15
C MET A 1 1.22 0.21 -14.38
N SER A 2 0.93 -1.01 -13.93
CA SER A 2 -0.43 -1.55 -13.74
C SER A 2 -0.81 -1.47 -12.27
N ALA A 3 -2.12 -1.54 -11.96
CA ALA A 3 -2.64 -1.34 -10.61
C ALA A 3 -2.04 -2.30 -9.57
N ILE A 4 -1.85 -1.80 -8.34
CA ILE A 4 -1.55 -2.61 -7.16
C ILE A 4 -2.83 -3.35 -6.76
N ASP A 5 -2.76 -4.69 -6.70
CA ASP A 5 -3.84 -5.54 -6.21
C ASP A 5 -4.06 -5.35 -4.70
N LEU A 6 -5.32 -5.12 -4.32
CA LEU A 6 -5.79 -5.24 -2.94
C LEU A 6 -6.78 -6.41 -2.87
N ALA A 7 -6.55 -7.33 -1.93
CA ALA A 7 -7.39 -8.51 -1.74
C ALA A 7 -8.80 -8.16 -1.22
N PRO A 8 -9.84 -8.94 -1.56
CA PRO A 8 -11.23 -8.48 -1.45
C PRO A 8 -11.86 -8.68 -0.07
N VAL A 9 -12.47 -7.61 0.47
CA VAL A 9 -13.46 -7.67 1.56
C VAL A 9 -14.66 -6.79 1.18
N ASP A 10 -15.68 -7.42 0.56
CA ASP A 10 -17.03 -6.87 0.28
C ASP A 10 -17.12 -5.39 -0.23
N ASP A 11 -16.19 -4.98 -1.09
CA ASP A 11 -15.82 -3.56 -1.33
C ASP A 11 -16.57 -2.84 -2.48
N ASN A 12 -17.76 -3.31 -2.89
CA ASN A 12 -18.40 -2.78 -4.12
C ASN A 12 -18.94 -1.34 -3.96
N ALA A 13 -19.35 -0.92 -2.75
CA ALA A 13 -19.84 0.44 -2.50
C ALA A 13 -18.70 1.45 -2.28
N SER A 14 -17.73 1.10 -1.44
CA SER A 14 -16.56 1.93 -1.13
C SER A 14 -15.70 2.18 -2.37
N HIS A 15 -15.40 1.15 -3.19
CA HIS A 15 -14.73 1.35 -4.48
C HIS A 15 -15.51 2.28 -5.44
N ARG A 16 -16.84 2.22 -5.50
CA ARG A 16 -17.64 3.14 -6.35
C ARG A 16 -17.52 4.59 -5.91
N LEU A 17 -17.59 4.85 -4.59
CA LEU A 17 -17.42 6.19 -4.04
C LEU A 17 -16.00 6.72 -4.29
N ALA A 18 -14.97 5.90 -4.09
CA ALA A 18 -13.59 6.27 -4.39
C ALA A 18 -13.37 6.56 -5.89
N SER A 19 -13.97 5.74 -6.77
CA SER A 19 -13.95 5.95 -8.22
C SER A 19 -14.65 7.24 -8.64
N MET A 20 -15.83 7.53 -8.06
CA MET A 20 -16.56 8.78 -8.27
C MET A 20 -15.72 10.01 -7.86
N LEU A 21 -15.13 9.99 -6.67
CA LEU A 21 -14.33 11.12 -6.17
C LEU A 21 -13.07 11.37 -7.03
N ARG A 22 -12.45 10.31 -7.54
CA ARG A 22 -11.30 10.40 -8.47
C ARG A 22 -11.68 10.82 -9.89
N LYS A 23 -12.95 10.65 -10.29
CA LYS A 23 -13.41 10.99 -11.64
C LYS A 23 -13.24 12.48 -11.90
N THR A 24 -12.68 12.81 -13.06
CA THR A 24 -12.58 14.17 -13.58
C THR A 24 -13.94 14.86 -13.63
N ALA A 25 -14.05 16.03 -12.99
CA ALA A 25 -15.28 16.82 -12.93
C ALA A 25 -15.23 18.08 -13.80
N VAL A 26 -14.12 18.79 -13.79
CA VAL A 26 -13.99 20.12 -14.44
C VAL A 26 -12.65 20.24 -15.16
N GLU A 27 -12.68 20.78 -16.37
CA GLU A 27 -11.52 21.20 -17.15
C GLU A 27 -11.35 22.73 -16.99
N THR A 28 -10.11 23.18 -16.78
CA THR A 28 -9.80 24.62 -16.64
C THR A 28 -9.34 25.22 -17.96
N ASP A 29 -9.51 26.54 -18.11
CA ASP A 29 -8.94 27.29 -19.25
C ASP A 29 -7.40 27.23 -19.31
N PHE A 30 -6.77 26.76 -18.23
CA PHE A 30 -5.33 26.48 -18.14
C PHE A 30 -4.94 25.09 -18.68
N GLY A 31 -5.89 24.31 -19.23
CA GLY A 31 -5.62 23.04 -19.93
C GLY A 31 -5.36 21.84 -19.02
N TYR A 32 -5.71 21.92 -17.74
CA TYR A 32 -5.66 20.80 -16.80
C TYR A 32 -7.04 20.49 -16.23
N THR A 33 -7.20 19.31 -15.63
CA THR A 33 -8.50 18.82 -15.18
C THR A 33 -8.49 18.44 -13.70
N LEU A 34 -9.57 18.72 -12.98
CA LEU A 34 -9.67 18.50 -11.54
C LEU A 34 -10.68 17.37 -11.19
N PRO A 35 -10.40 16.57 -10.14
CA PRO A 35 -11.26 15.49 -9.69
C PRO A 35 -12.50 16.00 -8.93
N THR A 36 -13.59 15.23 -9.00
CA THR A 36 -14.86 15.49 -8.31
C THR A 36 -14.66 15.73 -6.80
N GLY A 37 -13.71 15.05 -6.18
CA GLY A 37 -13.37 15.22 -4.78
C GLY A 37 -12.99 16.65 -4.35
N LEU A 38 -12.33 17.44 -5.19
CA LEU A 38 -12.05 18.84 -4.84
C LEU A 38 -13.34 19.68 -4.75
N ILE A 39 -14.32 19.39 -5.60
CA ILE A 39 -15.65 20.01 -5.51
C ILE A 39 -16.38 19.51 -4.27
N ALA A 40 -16.21 18.23 -3.87
CA ALA A 40 -16.75 17.72 -2.60
C ALA A 40 -16.22 18.51 -1.39
N ALA A 41 -14.92 18.80 -1.35
CA ALA A 41 -14.32 19.63 -0.30
C ALA A 41 -14.86 21.06 -0.29
N TRP A 42 -15.09 21.66 -1.46
CA TRP A 42 -15.69 22.99 -1.61
C TRP A 42 -17.15 23.04 -1.13
N VAL A 43 -17.94 21.99 -1.41
CA VAL A 43 -19.33 21.87 -0.95
C VAL A 43 -19.42 21.79 0.58
N SER A 44 -18.45 21.13 1.24
CA SER A 44 -18.33 21.09 2.70
C SER A 44 -17.97 22.43 3.36
N CYS A 45 -17.61 23.45 2.58
CA CYS A 45 -17.23 24.78 3.09
C CYS A 45 -18.37 25.81 2.96
N GLY A 46 -18.42 26.78 3.88
CA GLY A 46 -19.48 27.80 3.93
C GLY A 46 -19.38 28.90 2.86
N ALA A 47 -20.45 29.70 2.72
CA ALA A 47 -20.63 30.71 1.67
C ALA A 47 -19.41 31.63 1.42
N ASN A 48 -18.74 32.12 2.46
CA ASN A 48 -17.56 32.99 2.30
C ASN A 48 -16.41 32.28 1.57
N PHE A 49 -16.14 31.02 1.92
CA PHE A 49 -15.14 30.20 1.24
C PHE A 49 -15.57 29.92 -0.21
N GLN A 50 -16.85 29.61 -0.43
CA GLN A 50 -17.41 29.37 -1.76
C GLN A 50 -17.29 30.61 -2.68
N LEU A 51 -17.38 31.82 -2.11
CA LEU A 51 -17.16 33.08 -2.82
C LEU A 51 -15.67 33.36 -3.09
N SER A 52 -14.76 33.00 -2.18
CA SER A 52 -13.31 33.13 -2.39
C SER A 52 -12.76 32.18 -3.47
N TYR A 53 -13.41 31.03 -3.67
CA TYR A 53 -12.97 29.98 -4.59
C TYR A 53 -14.09 29.62 -5.57
N ASP A 54 -14.47 30.55 -6.46
CA ASP A 54 -15.60 30.34 -7.38
C ASP A 54 -15.30 29.24 -8.42
N ILE A 55 -15.82 28.03 -8.18
CA ILE A 55 -15.65 26.83 -9.03
C ILE A 55 -16.18 26.98 -10.46
N HIS A 56 -16.93 28.04 -10.76
CA HIS A 56 -17.37 28.37 -12.11
C HIS A 56 -16.34 29.23 -12.88
N THR A 57 -15.14 29.41 -12.32
CA THR A 57 -14.03 30.16 -12.93
C THR A 57 -12.72 29.39 -12.80
N SER A 58 -11.88 29.42 -13.83
CA SER A 58 -10.58 28.75 -13.80
C SER A 58 -9.68 29.28 -12.67
N THR A 59 -9.70 30.59 -12.39
CA THR A 59 -8.97 31.19 -11.26
C THR A 59 -9.46 30.71 -9.89
N GLY A 60 -10.77 30.52 -9.71
CA GLY A 60 -11.33 29.97 -8.46
C GLY A 60 -10.95 28.50 -8.25
N LEU A 61 -10.86 27.73 -9.34
CA LEU A 61 -10.39 26.34 -9.33
C LEU A 61 -8.87 26.20 -9.09
N ASP A 62 -8.06 27.08 -9.67
CA ASP A 62 -6.61 27.22 -9.42
C ASP A 62 -6.38 27.48 -7.91
N GLY A 63 -7.08 28.48 -7.36
CA GLY A 63 -7.02 28.82 -5.95
C GLY A 63 -7.54 27.74 -5.01
N LEU A 64 -8.61 27.03 -5.38
CA LEU A 64 -9.13 25.89 -4.61
C LEU A 64 -8.10 24.75 -4.56
N THR A 65 -7.41 24.49 -5.67
CA THR A 65 -6.38 23.47 -5.78
C THR A 65 -5.14 23.84 -4.96
N TYR A 66 -4.71 25.10 -5.03
CA TYR A 66 -3.62 25.60 -4.18
C TYR A 66 -3.97 25.53 -2.68
N TRP A 67 -5.18 25.96 -2.30
CA TRP A 67 -5.68 25.82 -0.94
C TRP A 67 -5.76 24.35 -0.50
N TRP A 68 -6.16 23.44 -1.38
CA TRP A 68 -6.20 22.01 -1.09
C TRP A 68 -4.80 21.48 -0.72
N LEU A 69 -3.80 21.83 -1.52
CA LEU A 69 -2.40 21.46 -1.28
C LEU A 69 -1.88 22.04 0.05
N GLN A 70 -2.22 23.28 0.39
CA GLN A 70 -1.72 23.91 1.61
C GLN A 70 -2.48 23.47 2.88
N HIS A 71 -3.80 23.30 2.81
CA HIS A 71 -4.66 23.17 3.99
C HIS A 71 -5.79 22.13 3.85
N GLY A 72 -6.38 21.99 2.66
CA GLY A 72 -7.57 21.15 2.46
C GLY A 72 -7.33 19.68 2.77
N ARG A 73 -6.24 19.09 2.27
CA ARG A 73 -5.90 17.67 2.50
C ARG A 73 -5.63 17.29 3.97
N TYR A 74 -5.26 18.27 4.80
CA TYR A 74 -5.12 18.10 6.25
C TYR A 74 -6.46 18.30 6.98
N THR A 75 -7.34 19.13 6.42
CA THR A 75 -8.69 19.38 6.95
C THR A 75 -9.64 18.21 6.65
N PHE A 76 -9.40 17.50 5.55
CA PHE A 76 -10.26 16.44 4.99
C PHE A 76 -9.44 15.17 4.69
N PRO A 77 -8.93 14.47 5.74
CA PRO A 77 -8.03 13.32 5.56
C PRO A 77 -8.68 12.17 4.80
N GLY A 78 -9.91 11.78 5.14
CA GLY A 78 -10.63 10.71 4.46
C GLY A 78 -10.89 10.94 2.96
N LEU A 79 -10.90 12.21 2.51
CA LEU A 79 -10.89 12.54 1.08
C LEU A 79 -9.48 12.55 0.49
N ALA A 80 -8.50 13.08 1.22
CA ALA A 80 -7.11 13.14 0.76
C ALA A 80 -6.50 11.77 0.50
N ASP A 81 -6.82 10.77 1.33
CA ASP A 81 -6.43 9.37 1.13
C ASP A 81 -6.99 8.79 -0.18
N ILE A 82 -8.10 9.34 -0.67
CA ILE A 82 -8.73 8.93 -1.93
C ILE A 82 -8.14 9.68 -3.12
N ILE A 83 -7.98 11.01 -3.06
CA ILE A 83 -7.69 11.84 -4.26
C ILE A 83 -6.25 12.34 -4.42
N ASP A 84 -5.44 12.47 -3.36
CA ASP A 84 -4.14 13.16 -3.46
C ASP A 84 -3.19 12.49 -4.47
N ALA A 85 -3.12 11.16 -4.48
CA ALA A 85 -2.25 10.42 -5.39
C ALA A 85 -2.64 10.64 -6.86
N GLY A 86 -3.93 10.61 -7.17
CA GLY A 86 -4.45 10.87 -8.52
C GLY A 86 -4.26 12.32 -8.94
N LEU A 87 -4.55 13.27 -8.03
CA LEU A 87 -4.42 14.71 -8.27
C LEU A 87 -2.97 15.09 -8.62
N ILE A 88 -1.99 14.64 -7.82
CA ILE A 88 -0.57 14.90 -8.09
C ILE A 88 -0.12 14.22 -9.39
N PHE A 89 -0.60 13.00 -9.68
CA PHE A 89 -0.30 12.35 -10.95
C PHE A 89 -0.83 13.14 -12.15
N ASP A 90 -2.09 13.57 -12.13
CA ASP A 90 -2.73 14.30 -13.23
C ASP A 90 -2.15 15.72 -13.45
N LEU A 91 -1.74 16.40 -12.37
CA LEU A 91 -1.18 17.77 -12.43
C LEU A 91 0.34 17.81 -12.65
N HIS A 92 1.08 16.71 -12.40
CA HIS A 92 2.54 16.70 -12.44
C HIS A 92 3.11 15.54 -13.28
N PHE A 93 3.07 14.30 -12.79
CA PHE A 93 3.75 13.16 -13.43
C PHE A 93 3.25 12.88 -14.86
N LYS A 94 1.94 13.01 -15.10
CA LYS A 94 1.31 12.87 -16.42
C LYS A 94 1.83 13.87 -17.45
N TRP A 95 2.30 15.03 -17.01
CA TRP A 95 2.86 16.06 -17.89
C TRP A 95 4.33 15.81 -18.17
N ILE A 96 5.12 15.46 -17.13
CA ILE A 96 6.50 15.00 -17.30
C ILE A 96 6.58 13.85 -18.32
N ASN A 97 5.66 12.88 -18.25
CA ASN A 97 5.65 11.74 -19.18
C ASN A 97 5.10 12.06 -20.60
N LYS A 98 4.58 13.28 -20.84
CA LYS A 98 4.01 13.70 -22.13
C LYS A 98 4.87 14.72 -22.87
N SER A 99 5.54 15.62 -22.16
CA SER A 99 6.34 16.70 -22.74
C SER A 99 7.83 16.41 -22.63
N SER A 100 8.54 16.49 -23.75
CA SER A 100 10.00 16.54 -23.76
C SER A 100 10.47 17.75 -22.97
N LEU A 101 11.35 17.52 -21.98
CA LEU A 101 12.03 18.56 -21.19
C LEU A 101 12.85 19.53 -22.05
N GLN A 102 13.11 19.22 -23.32
CA GLN A 102 13.66 20.17 -24.30
C GLN A 102 12.83 21.46 -24.42
N SER A 103 11.52 21.40 -24.16
CA SER A 103 10.64 22.58 -24.13
C SER A 103 10.66 23.35 -22.80
N LEU A 104 11.27 22.77 -21.76
CA LEU A 104 11.20 23.22 -20.36
C LEU A 104 9.77 23.51 -19.88
N ALA A 105 8.79 22.76 -20.39
CA ALA A 105 7.40 22.94 -20.01
C ALA A 105 7.23 22.83 -18.48
N VAL A 106 6.61 23.84 -17.89
CA VAL A 106 6.27 23.85 -16.47
C VAL A 106 4.99 23.01 -16.31
N THR A 107 4.97 22.10 -15.34
CA THR A 107 3.77 21.28 -15.09
C THR A 107 2.64 22.12 -14.50
N PRO A 108 1.35 21.78 -14.73
CA PRO A 108 0.24 22.48 -14.09
C PRO A 108 0.34 22.60 -12.57
N LEU A 109 0.88 21.58 -11.87
CA LEU A 109 1.15 21.68 -10.43
C LEU A 109 2.08 22.84 -10.09
N MET A 110 3.19 22.96 -10.83
CA MET A 110 4.16 24.05 -10.64
C MET A 110 3.59 25.40 -11.08
N GLU A 111 2.75 25.46 -12.12
CA GLU A 111 2.08 26.69 -12.52
C GLU A 111 1.07 27.20 -11.48
N ILE A 112 0.24 26.31 -10.90
CA ILE A 112 -0.69 26.64 -9.81
C ILE A 112 0.09 27.25 -8.65
N ILE A 113 1.22 26.63 -8.28
CA ILE A 113 2.09 27.12 -7.21
C ILE A 113 2.68 28.49 -7.58
N TYR A 114 3.23 28.65 -8.79
CA TYR A 114 3.82 29.89 -9.30
C TYR A 114 2.82 31.05 -9.33
N ARG A 115 1.56 30.82 -9.73
CA ARG A 115 0.49 31.83 -9.73
C ARG A 115 0.08 32.29 -8.32
N HIS A 116 0.24 31.43 -7.31
CA HIS A 116 -0.21 31.69 -5.93
C HIS A 116 0.92 32.02 -4.93
N ARG A 117 2.20 31.87 -5.33
CA ARG A 117 3.38 32.24 -4.54
C ARG A 117 4.05 33.49 -5.12
N PRO A 118 3.86 34.69 -4.52
CA PRO A 118 4.34 35.94 -5.11
C PRO A 118 5.87 36.04 -5.18
N ASP A 119 6.59 35.26 -4.37
CA ASP A 119 8.06 35.14 -4.39
C ASP A 119 8.60 34.41 -5.61
N LEU A 120 7.85 33.49 -6.23
CA LEU A 120 8.38 32.72 -7.36
C LEU A 120 8.46 33.54 -8.67
N PRO A 121 7.49 34.40 -9.04
CA PRO A 121 7.62 35.33 -10.16
C PRO A 121 8.70 36.41 -9.98
N GLU A 122 9.08 36.74 -8.74
CA GLU A 122 10.21 37.65 -8.47
C GLU A 122 11.58 36.97 -8.68
N LEU A 123 11.64 35.63 -8.58
CA LEU A 123 12.86 34.84 -8.71
C LEU A 123 13.03 34.19 -10.10
N PHE A 124 11.93 33.87 -10.78
CA PHE A 124 11.92 33.00 -11.96
C PHE A 124 10.95 33.50 -13.05
N ASP A 125 11.40 34.29 -14.03
CA ASP A 125 10.52 34.65 -15.15
C ASP A 125 10.28 33.44 -16.08
N THR A 126 9.10 32.81 -15.95
CA THR A 126 8.71 31.64 -16.75
C THR A 126 8.54 31.92 -18.25
N ASN A 127 8.59 33.18 -18.70
CA ASN A 127 8.67 33.51 -20.13
C ASN A 127 10.07 33.21 -20.70
N GLU A 128 11.11 33.32 -19.89
CA GLU A 128 12.50 33.05 -20.27
C GLU A 128 12.88 31.57 -20.02
N ILE A 129 13.91 31.09 -20.73
CA ILE A 129 14.39 29.69 -20.62
C ILE A 129 15.03 29.48 -19.23
N GLU A 130 15.79 30.48 -18.81
CA GLU A 130 16.49 30.64 -17.55
C GLU A 130 15.52 30.53 -16.36
N GLY A 131 14.41 31.28 -16.38
CA GLY A 131 13.42 31.25 -15.31
C GLY A 131 12.66 29.91 -15.23
N ARG A 132 12.28 29.31 -16.38
CA ARG A 132 11.71 27.95 -16.37
C ARG A 132 12.70 26.90 -15.83
N SER A 133 13.99 27.03 -16.15
CA SER A 133 15.05 26.17 -15.60
C SER A 133 15.21 26.36 -14.09
N GLY A 134 15.25 27.60 -13.61
CA GLY A 134 15.35 27.92 -12.18
C GLY A 134 14.16 27.38 -11.38
N LEU A 135 12.94 27.49 -11.90
CA LEU A 135 11.74 26.93 -11.26
C LEU A 135 11.79 25.39 -11.16
N TRP A 136 12.30 24.70 -12.19
CA TRP A 136 12.55 23.25 -12.15
C TRP A 136 13.63 22.86 -11.14
N GLN A 137 14.73 23.60 -11.08
CA GLN A 137 15.80 23.38 -10.09
C GLN A 137 15.29 23.59 -8.65
N TRP A 138 14.54 24.67 -8.39
CA TRP A 138 13.89 24.90 -7.10
C TRP A 138 12.93 23.77 -6.72
N TRP A 139 12.08 23.33 -7.66
CA TRP A 139 11.13 22.25 -7.43
C TRP A 139 11.84 20.96 -7.01
N LEU A 140 12.87 20.54 -7.74
CA LEU A 140 13.66 19.34 -7.46
C LEU A 140 14.51 19.47 -6.18
N ALA A 141 15.00 20.66 -5.83
CA ALA A 141 15.83 20.86 -4.65
C ALA A 141 15.02 20.93 -3.34
N THR A 142 13.92 21.68 -3.32
CA THR A 142 13.16 21.98 -2.10
C THR A 142 11.65 22.10 -2.31
N GLY A 143 11.21 22.63 -3.45
CA GLY A 143 9.82 23.01 -3.67
C GLY A 143 8.84 21.86 -3.48
N HIS A 144 9.15 20.65 -3.99
CA HIS A 144 8.27 19.49 -3.80
C HIS A 144 8.04 19.13 -2.31
N LYS A 145 8.98 19.41 -1.40
CA LYS A 145 8.85 19.10 0.04
C LYS A 145 7.80 20.00 0.70
N GLU A 146 7.63 21.23 0.23
CA GLU A 146 6.59 22.16 0.70
C GLU A 146 5.17 21.73 0.30
N TYR A 147 5.02 20.90 -0.75
CA TYR A 147 3.73 20.46 -1.29
C TYR A 147 3.55 18.92 -1.27
N SER A 148 4.46 18.17 -0.64
CA SER A 148 4.21 16.81 -0.19
C SER A 148 3.34 16.80 1.06
N ARG A 149 2.41 15.85 1.16
CA ARG A 149 1.63 15.66 2.38
C ARG A 149 2.57 15.06 3.43
N SER A 150 2.60 15.63 4.64
CA SER A 150 3.41 15.11 5.75
C SER A 150 2.84 13.78 6.29
N GLY A 151 3.07 12.70 5.56
CA GLY A 151 2.93 11.32 6.04
C GLY A 151 4.18 10.88 6.80
N SER A 152 4.40 9.57 6.89
CA SER A 152 5.72 9.03 7.26
C SER A 152 6.79 9.50 6.25
N GLU A 153 8.05 9.56 6.67
CA GLU A 153 9.17 10.01 5.80
C GLU A 153 9.20 9.24 4.47
N SER A 154 8.86 7.94 4.51
CA SER A 154 8.68 7.05 3.34
C SER A 154 7.75 7.59 2.23
N ASP A 155 6.67 8.30 2.58
CA ASP A 155 5.70 8.83 1.62
C ASP A 155 6.21 10.08 0.88
N ILE A 156 7.12 10.83 1.53
CA ILE A 156 7.78 11.99 0.95
C ILE A 156 8.90 11.50 0.03
N ASP A 157 9.75 10.61 0.53
CA ASP A 157 10.87 10.03 -0.22
C ASP A 157 10.39 9.30 -1.48
N GLY A 158 9.29 8.56 -1.42
CA GLY A 158 8.70 7.90 -2.58
C GLY A 158 8.19 8.87 -3.67
N ARG A 159 7.64 10.04 -3.29
CA ARG A 159 7.20 11.05 -4.27
C ARG A 159 8.36 11.85 -4.86
N GLU A 160 9.39 12.14 -4.07
CA GLU A 160 10.66 12.72 -4.54
C GLU A 160 11.38 11.76 -5.51
N ALA A 161 11.36 10.45 -5.21
CA ALA A 161 11.87 9.39 -6.09
C ALA A 161 11.12 9.37 -7.42
N LEU A 162 9.79 9.27 -7.40
CA LEU A 162 8.98 9.20 -8.61
C LEU A 162 9.11 10.45 -9.50
N SER A 163 9.26 11.64 -8.91
CA SER A 163 9.52 12.88 -9.67
C SER A 163 10.89 12.84 -10.35
N SER A 164 11.91 12.41 -9.62
CA SER A 164 13.29 12.34 -10.13
C SER A 164 13.42 11.26 -11.20
N ILE A 165 12.80 10.09 -10.99
CA ILE A 165 12.73 8.99 -11.95
C ILE A 165 12.00 9.43 -13.22
N ALA A 166 10.83 10.08 -13.13
CA ALA A 166 10.08 10.52 -14.31
C ALA A 166 10.88 11.54 -15.16
N VAL A 167 11.64 12.43 -14.52
CA VAL A 167 12.56 13.37 -15.20
C VAL A 167 13.72 12.62 -15.85
N LEU A 168 14.45 11.79 -15.10
CA LEU A 168 15.63 11.06 -15.59
C LEU A 168 15.30 10.04 -16.68
N SER A 169 14.11 9.45 -16.66
CA SER A 169 13.63 8.51 -17.70
C SER A 169 13.57 9.13 -19.09
N GLN A 170 13.52 10.46 -19.24
CA GLN A 170 13.59 11.09 -20.56
C GLN A 170 14.97 11.00 -21.22
N ILE A 171 16.01 10.63 -20.47
CA ILE A 171 17.37 10.42 -21.00
C ILE A 171 17.46 9.11 -21.78
N THR A 172 16.65 8.09 -21.42
CA THR A 172 16.77 6.71 -21.95
C THR A 172 16.48 6.58 -23.45
N SER A 173 15.90 7.61 -24.07
CA SER A 173 15.58 7.63 -25.50
C SER A 173 16.68 8.24 -26.39
N ARG A 174 17.85 8.58 -25.84
CA ARG A 174 18.98 9.14 -26.62
C ARG A 174 19.81 8.07 -27.32
N SER A 175 20.29 8.36 -28.53
CA SER A 175 21.27 7.50 -29.21
C SER A 175 22.63 7.61 -28.50
N PRO A 176 23.45 6.55 -28.45
CA PRO A 176 24.80 6.64 -27.90
C PRO A 176 25.72 7.64 -28.60
N ASP A 177 25.46 7.92 -29.88
CA ASP A 177 26.20 8.94 -30.65
C ASP A 177 25.83 10.38 -30.24
N ASP A 178 24.65 10.58 -29.61
CA ASP A 178 24.17 11.88 -29.11
C ASP A 178 24.63 12.15 -27.64
N ILE A 179 25.45 11.28 -27.05
CA ILE A 179 25.83 11.36 -25.62
C ILE A 179 26.82 12.52 -25.33
N VAL A 180 27.69 12.85 -26.28
CA VAL A 180 28.87 13.71 -26.02
C VAL A 180 28.51 15.18 -25.93
N GLU A 181 27.60 15.69 -26.77
CA GLU A 181 27.22 17.11 -26.78
C GLU A 181 25.88 17.38 -26.07
N PRO A 182 25.80 18.39 -25.17
CA PRO A 182 24.54 18.78 -24.55
C PRO A 182 23.62 19.47 -25.55
N GLN A 183 22.42 18.93 -25.75
CA GLN A 183 21.34 19.58 -26.52
C GLN A 183 20.93 20.95 -25.94
N SER A 184 21.09 21.15 -24.63
CA SER A 184 20.89 22.42 -23.92
C SER A 184 21.48 22.31 -22.52
N GLU A 185 22.26 23.31 -22.10
CA GLU A 185 22.87 23.40 -20.75
C GLU A 185 21.80 23.40 -19.64
N PHE A 186 20.71 24.16 -19.83
CA PHE A 186 19.59 24.23 -18.88
C PHE A 186 18.91 22.87 -18.66
N VAL A 187 18.63 22.14 -19.75
CA VAL A 187 17.98 20.82 -19.69
C VAL A 187 18.89 19.80 -19.00
N ASP A 188 20.19 19.84 -19.29
CA ASP A 188 21.18 18.96 -18.67
C ASP A 188 21.34 19.25 -17.17
N SER A 189 21.30 20.53 -16.77
CA SER A 189 21.31 20.95 -15.37
C SER A 189 20.09 20.44 -14.59
N ILE A 190 18.90 20.40 -15.19
CA ILE A 190 17.69 19.82 -14.56
C ILE A 190 17.83 18.31 -14.40
N TYR A 191 18.31 17.60 -15.41
CA TYR A 191 18.61 16.17 -15.29
C TYR A 191 19.62 15.89 -14.17
N TYR A 192 20.69 16.70 -14.08
CA TYR A 192 21.69 16.55 -13.02
C TYR A 192 21.11 16.85 -11.64
N GLN A 193 20.26 17.88 -11.51
CA GLN A 193 19.59 18.18 -10.25
C GLN A 193 18.61 17.07 -9.84
N ALA A 194 17.93 16.43 -10.79
CA ALA A 194 17.11 15.24 -10.53
C ALA A 194 17.95 14.04 -10.08
N LEU A 195 19.14 13.83 -10.65
CA LEU A 195 20.09 12.81 -10.19
C LEU A 195 20.59 13.07 -8.76
N VAL A 196 20.84 14.33 -8.40
CA VAL A 196 21.28 14.75 -7.05
C VAL A 196 20.14 14.70 -6.02
N ALA A 197 18.89 14.91 -6.44
CA ALA A 197 17.73 14.64 -5.58
C ALA A 197 17.57 13.13 -5.37
N PHE A 198 17.61 12.36 -6.45
CA PHE A 198 17.52 10.89 -6.44
C PHE A 198 18.57 10.22 -5.55
N SER A 199 19.84 10.65 -5.60
CA SER A 199 20.93 10.04 -4.84
C SER A 199 20.82 10.16 -3.31
N ARG A 200 19.92 11.03 -2.82
CA ARG A 200 19.68 11.27 -1.39
C ARG A 200 18.61 10.37 -0.79
N LEU A 201 17.90 9.60 -1.62
CA LEU A 201 16.72 8.84 -1.22
C LEU A 201 17.08 7.42 -0.77
N GLN A 202 16.59 7.04 0.41
CA GLN A 202 16.60 5.66 0.88
C GLN A 202 15.22 5.07 0.62
N SER A 203 15.01 4.41 -0.53
CA SER A 203 13.67 3.95 -0.94
C SER A 203 13.61 2.49 -1.33
N ASP A 204 12.49 1.84 -1.00
CA ASP A 204 12.14 0.45 -1.36
C ASP A 204 11.77 0.28 -2.86
N HIS A 205 11.95 1.30 -3.70
CA HIS A 205 11.51 1.33 -5.11
C HIS A 205 12.46 0.58 -6.06
N GLY A 206 12.93 -0.59 -5.64
CA GLY A 206 13.97 -1.35 -6.34
C GLY A 206 13.64 -1.68 -7.80
N GLY A 207 12.36 -1.80 -8.17
CA GLY A 207 11.91 -2.07 -9.53
C GLY A 207 12.12 -0.88 -10.48
N GLU A 208 11.49 0.25 -10.20
CA GLU A 208 11.59 1.48 -11.00
C GLU A 208 13.03 2.02 -11.05
N ILE A 209 13.77 1.88 -9.94
CA ILE A 209 15.19 2.24 -9.88
C ILE A 209 16.02 1.33 -10.79
N ALA A 210 15.77 0.02 -10.77
CA ALA A 210 16.46 -0.94 -11.63
C ALA A 210 16.17 -0.73 -13.12
N GLU A 211 14.96 -0.29 -13.49
CA GLU A 211 14.56 0.04 -14.86
C GLU A 211 15.21 1.36 -15.33
N LEU A 212 15.20 2.41 -14.48
CA LEU A 212 15.86 3.67 -14.79
C LEU A 212 17.36 3.48 -15.03
N LEU A 213 18.05 2.81 -14.10
CA LEU A 213 19.50 2.57 -14.18
C LEU A 213 19.88 1.66 -15.35
N ASP A 214 19.01 0.73 -15.72
CA ASP A 214 19.16 -0.01 -16.98
C ASP A 214 19.13 0.93 -18.18
N GLY A 215 18.11 1.80 -18.23
CA GLY A 215 17.85 2.75 -19.30
C GLY A 215 18.91 3.84 -19.50
N ILE A 216 19.50 4.38 -18.43
CA ILE A 216 20.46 5.51 -18.52
C ILE A 216 21.94 5.08 -18.41
N HIS A 217 22.21 3.82 -18.05
CA HIS A 217 23.56 3.35 -17.78
C HIS A 217 23.81 1.91 -18.25
N LEU A 218 23.21 0.90 -17.60
CA LEU A 218 23.66 -0.49 -17.74
C LEU A 218 23.56 -1.02 -19.18
N ARG A 219 22.44 -0.77 -19.87
CA ARG A 219 22.23 -1.24 -21.26
C ARG A 219 23.21 -0.63 -22.27
N HIS A 220 23.82 0.50 -21.93
CA HIS A 220 24.72 1.24 -22.80
C HIS A 220 26.18 0.82 -22.63
N ILE A 221 26.53 0.10 -21.54
CA ILE A 221 27.91 -0.23 -21.18
C ILE A 221 28.67 -0.88 -22.34
N SER A 222 28.18 -1.97 -22.95
CA SER A 222 28.92 -2.65 -24.03
C SER A 222 29.27 -1.72 -25.20
N GLN A 223 28.26 -1.01 -25.73
CA GLN A 223 28.44 -0.10 -26.86
C GLN A 223 29.31 1.11 -26.51
N CYS A 224 29.18 1.66 -25.31
CA CYS A 224 30.01 2.76 -24.84
C CYS A 224 31.47 2.32 -24.65
N LEU A 225 31.73 1.12 -24.13
CA LEU A 225 33.07 0.56 -23.99
C LEU A 225 33.74 0.29 -25.34
N GLU A 226 33.02 -0.30 -26.29
CA GLU A 226 33.51 -0.54 -27.66
C GLU A 226 33.91 0.76 -28.37
N ASN A 227 33.10 1.81 -28.20
CA ASN A 227 33.32 3.12 -28.83
C ASN A 227 34.22 4.07 -28.02
N ARG A 228 34.64 3.68 -26.80
CA ARG A 228 35.34 4.51 -25.80
C ARG A 228 34.57 5.77 -25.35
N LEU A 229 33.24 5.71 -25.31
CA LEU A 229 32.39 6.80 -24.85
C LEU A 229 31.98 6.62 -23.38
N PRO A 230 31.61 7.69 -22.65
CA PRO A 230 30.86 7.57 -21.40
C PRO A 230 29.44 7.03 -21.67
N THR A 231 28.79 6.48 -20.64
CA THR A 231 27.33 6.21 -20.67
C THR A 231 26.52 7.50 -20.54
N PRO A 232 25.20 7.53 -20.88
CA PRO A 232 24.39 8.75 -20.73
C PRO A 232 24.44 9.36 -19.32
N LEU A 233 24.39 8.51 -18.29
CA LEU A 233 24.56 8.89 -16.88
C LEU A 233 25.94 9.51 -16.59
N MET A 234 27.02 8.88 -17.04
CA MET A 234 28.38 9.40 -16.82
C MET A 234 28.59 10.73 -17.56
N ALA A 235 28.06 10.87 -18.78
CA ALA A 235 28.14 12.10 -19.55
C ALA A 235 27.34 13.23 -18.90
N LEU A 236 26.18 12.95 -18.32
CA LEU A 236 25.41 13.90 -17.49
C LEU A 236 26.24 14.40 -16.30
N VAL A 237 26.88 13.49 -15.56
CA VAL A 237 27.73 13.84 -14.41
C VAL A 237 28.91 14.71 -14.88
N TYR A 238 29.64 14.31 -15.92
CA TYR A 238 30.79 15.05 -16.45
C TYR A 238 30.43 16.48 -16.88
N ARG A 239 29.33 16.65 -17.65
CA ARG A 239 28.93 17.96 -18.18
C ARG A 239 28.48 18.94 -17.09
N ASN A 240 28.05 18.44 -15.92
CA ASN A 240 27.59 19.27 -14.79
C ASN A 240 28.60 19.32 -13.62
N ARG A 241 29.80 18.76 -13.78
CA ARG A 241 30.88 18.74 -12.77
C ARG A 241 32.14 19.45 -13.29
N PRO A 242 32.23 20.79 -13.15
CA PRO A 242 33.37 21.57 -13.65
C PRO A 242 34.70 21.27 -12.92
N ASP A 243 34.66 20.53 -11.81
CA ASP A 243 35.84 19.97 -11.14
C ASP A 243 36.42 18.74 -11.86
N LEU A 244 35.60 17.99 -12.59
CA LEU A 244 36.04 16.78 -13.32
C LEU A 244 36.56 17.12 -14.73
N GLN A 245 36.04 18.17 -15.37
CA GLN A 245 36.38 18.56 -16.75
C GLN A 245 37.88 18.90 -16.98
N PRO A 246 38.63 19.49 -16.04
CA PRO A 246 40.07 19.68 -16.18
C PRO A 246 40.90 18.41 -15.93
N ILE A 247 40.29 17.37 -15.33
CA ILE A 247 40.95 16.12 -14.92
C ILE A 247 40.79 15.05 -16.01
N PHE A 248 39.62 15.02 -16.66
CA PHE A 248 39.29 14.08 -17.72
C PHE A 248 38.89 14.85 -18.98
N SER A 249 39.44 14.50 -20.15
CA SER A 249 39.19 15.15 -21.43
C SER A 249 38.51 14.16 -22.38
N LEU A 250 37.23 14.38 -22.70
CA LEU A 250 36.48 13.50 -23.61
C LEU A 250 36.87 13.67 -25.10
N ASP A 251 37.68 14.68 -25.43
CA ASP A 251 38.23 14.87 -26.78
C ASP A 251 39.45 13.97 -27.07
N ASP A 252 40.01 13.32 -26.03
CA ASP A 252 41.21 12.49 -26.12
C ASP A 252 40.90 11.03 -25.73
N LYS A 253 40.96 10.15 -26.73
CA LYS A 253 40.59 8.72 -26.63
C LYS A 253 41.41 7.90 -25.63
N ASP A 254 42.52 8.45 -25.12
CA ASP A 254 43.32 7.81 -24.08
C ASP A 254 43.05 8.40 -22.67
N VAL A 255 42.35 9.54 -22.57
CA VAL A 255 41.94 10.16 -21.29
C VAL A 255 40.57 9.67 -20.82
N ASP A 256 39.68 9.24 -21.73
CA ASP A 256 38.41 8.53 -21.42
C ASP A 256 38.61 7.35 -20.44
N ALA A 257 39.76 6.69 -20.52
CA ALA A 257 40.12 5.56 -19.67
C ALA A 257 40.21 5.91 -18.18
N ASN A 258 40.63 7.13 -17.87
CA ASN A 258 40.73 7.62 -16.49
C ASN A 258 39.35 7.94 -15.93
N PHE A 259 38.41 8.40 -16.76
CA PHE A 259 37.05 8.72 -16.32
C PHE A 259 36.23 7.46 -16.01
N TRP A 260 36.30 6.44 -16.87
CA TRP A 260 35.73 5.11 -16.59
C TRP A 260 36.34 4.47 -15.32
N SER A 261 37.65 4.63 -15.12
CA SER A 261 38.32 4.15 -13.90
C SER A 261 37.85 4.89 -12.64
N TRP A 262 37.75 6.22 -12.70
CA TRP A 262 37.25 7.04 -11.59
C TRP A 262 35.79 6.72 -11.26
N TRP A 263 34.95 6.46 -12.27
CA TRP A 263 33.54 6.12 -12.08
C TRP A 263 33.36 4.84 -11.25
N LEU A 264 34.06 3.76 -11.62
CA LEU A 264 34.01 2.48 -10.91
C LEU A 264 34.57 2.54 -9.47
N GLU A 265 35.56 3.39 -9.23
CA GLU A 265 36.22 3.50 -7.92
C GLU A 265 35.53 4.51 -6.99
N ASN A 266 34.97 5.59 -7.53
CA ASN A 266 34.46 6.73 -6.76
C ASN A 266 33.11 7.23 -7.28
N GLY A 267 32.98 7.51 -8.58
CA GLY A 267 31.83 8.21 -9.15
C GLY A 267 30.49 7.54 -8.89
N ALA A 268 30.38 6.22 -9.07
CA ALA A 268 29.14 5.49 -8.77
C ALA A 268 28.71 5.63 -7.29
N ASN A 269 29.67 5.73 -6.36
CA ASN A 269 29.41 5.84 -4.92
C ASN A 269 28.95 7.26 -4.51
N GLU A 270 29.26 8.29 -5.29
CA GLU A 270 28.79 9.67 -5.04
C GLU A 270 27.29 9.85 -5.33
N TYR A 271 26.72 9.04 -6.24
CA TYR A 271 25.34 9.15 -6.68
C TYR A 271 24.46 7.94 -6.31
N PHE A 272 25.05 6.80 -5.96
CA PHE A 272 24.34 5.58 -5.55
C PHE A 272 25.02 5.00 -4.28
N PRO A 273 24.64 5.45 -3.07
CA PRO A 273 25.06 4.81 -1.82
C PRO A 273 24.70 3.31 -1.83
N PRO A 274 25.43 2.45 -1.11
CA PRO A 274 25.87 1.13 -1.60
C PRO A 274 24.74 0.17 -1.95
N LEU A 275 24.26 0.26 -3.19
CA LEU A 275 23.46 -0.75 -3.86
C LEU A 275 24.43 -1.76 -4.47
N ASP A 276 24.86 -2.76 -3.70
CA ASP A 276 25.76 -3.80 -4.21
C ASP A 276 25.16 -4.53 -5.43
N ALA A 277 23.82 -4.65 -5.51
CA ALA A 277 23.11 -5.11 -6.69
C ALA A 277 23.40 -4.27 -7.96
N LEU A 278 23.57 -2.96 -7.85
CA LEU A 278 23.94 -2.10 -8.99
C LEU A 278 25.38 -2.38 -9.41
N ARG A 279 26.33 -2.45 -8.46
CA ARG A 279 27.73 -2.75 -8.74
C ARG A 279 27.91 -4.13 -9.38
N ILE A 280 27.16 -5.12 -8.92
CA ILE A 280 27.13 -6.47 -9.48
C ILE A 280 26.63 -6.42 -10.93
N ARG A 281 25.51 -5.72 -11.21
CA ARG A 281 24.99 -5.57 -12.58
C ARG A 281 25.94 -4.80 -13.50
N GLU A 282 26.55 -3.71 -13.03
CA GLU A 282 27.54 -2.92 -13.77
C GLU A 282 28.79 -3.75 -14.11
N ALA A 283 29.41 -4.40 -13.12
CA ALA A 283 30.56 -5.25 -13.35
C ALA A 283 30.22 -6.46 -14.24
N THR A 284 29.03 -7.04 -14.10
CA THR A 284 28.54 -8.11 -14.98
C THR A 284 28.41 -7.65 -16.43
N ALA A 285 27.91 -6.43 -16.68
CA ALA A 285 27.82 -5.87 -18.02
C ALA A 285 29.21 -5.63 -18.63
N ILE A 286 30.16 -5.06 -17.86
CA ILE A 286 31.55 -4.81 -18.31
C ILE A 286 32.29 -6.12 -18.63
N LEU A 287 32.07 -7.15 -17.82
CA LEU A 287 32.71 -8.47 -17.93
C LEU A 287 32.01 -9.42 -18.91
N SER A 288 30.84 -9.05 -19.44
CA SER A 288 30.19 -9.83 -20.50
C SER A 288 31.05 -9.85 -21.78
N ASP A 289 31.12 -11.04 -22.39
CA ASP A 289 32.00 -11.38 -23.53
C ASP A 289 33.50 -11.03 -23.39
N LEU A 290 34.22 -11.78 -22.54
CA LEU A 290 35.70 -11.76 -22.52
C LEU A 290 36.36 -12.46 -23.72
N GLY A 291 35.61 -13.07 -24.65
CA GLY A 291 36.14 -14.01 -25.65
C GLY A 291 36.86 -13.41 -26.85
N SER A 292 36.77 -12.09 -27.04
CA SER A 292 36.89 -11.46 -28.36
C SER A 292 37.98 -10.37 -28.49
N TYR A 293 38.68 -9.99 -27.41
CA TYR A 293 39.59 -8.84 -27.38
C TYR A 293 41.03 -9.16 -26.93
N GLY A 294 42.00 -8.50 -27.57
CA GLY A 294 43.42 -8.51 -27.20
C GLY A 294 43.78 -7.49 -26.11
N ALA A 295 45.02 -7.52 -25.64
CA ALA A 295 45.52 -6.65 -24.58
C ALA A 295 45.37 -5.15 -24.92
N GLY A 296 44.85 -4.35 -23.98
CA GLY A 296 44.62 -2.90 -24.14
C GLY A 296 43.70 -2.32 -23.07
N PHE A 297 43.29 -1.05 -23.24
CA PHE A 297 42.45 -0.30 -22.28
C PHE A 297 41.25 -1.09 -21.73
N VAL A 298 40.44 -1.69 -22.61
CA VAL A 298 39.21 -2.41 -22.25
C VAL A 298 39.53 -3.61 -21.33
N ASP A 299 40.71 -4.21 -21.49
CA ASP A 299 41.19 -5.32 -20.65
C ASP A 299 41.54 -4.83 -19.24
N THR A 300 42.22 -3.68 -19.12
CA THR A 300 42.50 -3.03 -17.83
C THR A 300 41.23 -2.62 -17.11
N LEU A 301 40.23 -2.10 -17.82
CA LEU A 301 38.95 -1.72 -17.21
C LEU A 301 38.15 -2.94 -16.76
N ARG A 302 38.10 -4.00 -17.58
CA ARG A 302 37.51 -5.30 -17.20
C ARG A 302 38.19 -5.87 -15.96
N TYR A 303 39.51 -5.79 -15.86
CA TYR A 303 40.23 -6.21 -14.66
C TYR A 303 39.90 -5.36 -13.42
N ARG A 304 39.67 -4.03 -13.56
CA ARG A 304 39.17 -3.19 -12.45
C ARG A 304 37.72 -3.53 -12.06
N ALA A 305 36.84 -3.78 -13.02
CA ALA A 305 35.46 -4.23 -12.75
C ALA A 305 35.45 -5.58 -12.00
N PHE A 306 36.32 -6.51 -12.41
CA PHE A 306 36.56 -7.77 -11.70
C PHE A 306 37.06 -7.56 -10.26
N LEU A 307 38.03 -6.65 -10.06
CA LEU A 307 38.52 -6.25 -8.74
C LEU A 307 37.49 -5.51 -7.86
N SER A 308 36.46 -4.91 -8.47
CA SER A 308 35.34 -4.30 -7.73
C SER A 308 34.38 -5.39 -7.27
N LEU A 309 33.99 -6.28 -8.18
CA LEU A 309 33.10 -7.42 -7.92
C LEU A 309 33.69 -8.40 -6.88
N SER A 310 35.01 -8.65 -6.89
CA SER A 310 35.67 -9.48 -5.86
C SER A 310 35.58 -8.93 -4.44
N ARG A 311 35.40 -7.61 -4.28
CA ARG A 311 35.30 -6.92 -2.99
C ARG A 311 33.85 -6.79 -2.49
N THR A 312 32.87 -7.01 -3.36
CA THR A 312 31.42 -6.86 -3.07
C THR A 312 30.64 -8.17 -3.20
N ALA A 313 31.27 -9.26 -3.65
CA ALA A 313 30.62 -10.55 -3.81
C ALA A 313 30.18 -11.17 -2.46
N ASP A 314 28.87 -11.29 -2.27
CA ASP A 314 28.30 -12.31 -1.39
C ASP A 314 28.25 -13.66 -2.13
N SER A 315 28.43 -14.72 -1.35
CA SER A 315 28.46 -16.13 -1.74
C SER A 315 27.22 -16.63 -2.50
N GLU A 316 26.07 -15.98 -2.31
CA GLU A 316 24.77 -16.44 -2.82
C GLU A 316 24.25 -15.65 -4.04
N SER A 317 24.97 -14.64 -4.57
CA SER A 317 24.49 -13.87 -5.73
C SER A 317 24.38 -14.71 -7.01
N LYS A 318 23.16 -14.77 -7.54
CA LYS A 318 22.83 -15.47 -8.78
C LYS A 318 23.49 -14.83 -10.01
N GLU A 319 23.54 -13.50 -10.09
CA GLU A 319 24.19 -12.79 -11.20
C GLU A 319 25.70 -13.09 -11.25
N ILE A 320 26.38 -13.07 -10.10
CA ILE A 320 27.80 -13.46 -10.00
C ILE A 320 27.98 -14.92 -10.43
N ALA A 321 27.10 -15.81 -9.96
CA ALA A 321 27.14 -17.23 -10.27
C ALA A 321 26.93 -17.54 -11.77
N GLU A 322 26.13 -16.74 -12.49
CA GLU A 322 25.91 -16.81 -13.94
C GLU A 322 27.04 -16.16 -14.75
N LEU A 323 27.60 -15.03 -14.28
CA LEU A 323 28.76 -14.38 -14.89
C LEU A 323 29.98 -15.30 -14.88
N LEU A 324 30.36 -15.81 -13.71
CA LEU A 324 31.51 -16.71 -13.55
C LEU A 324 31.34 -18.02 -14.32
N ASP A 325 30.09 -18.46 -14.50
CA ASP A 325 29.78 -19.59 -15.37
C ASP A 325 30.12 -19.31 -16.83
N GLY A 326 29.80 -18.10 -17.32
CA GLY A 326 30.09 -17.65 -18.68
C GLY A 326 31.55 -17.32 -18.97
N ILE A 327 32.30 -16.74 -18.02
CA ILE A 327 33.68 -16.28 -18.27
C ILE A 327 34.76 -17.24 -17.76
N HIS A 328 34.38 -18.24 -16.96
CA HIS A 328 35.33 -19.20 -16.38
C HIS A 328 34.81 -20.64 -16.48
N LEU A 329 33.75 -21.02 -15.75
CA LEU A 329 33.42 -22.43 -15.50
C LEU A 329 33.08 -23.22 -16.76
N ARG A 330 32.23 -22.70 -17.67
CA ARG A 330 31.91 -23.37 -18.94
C ARG A 330 33.12 -23.57 -19.86
N HIS A 331 34.16 -22.76 -19.70
CA HIS A 331 35.39 -22.87 -20.49
C HIS A 331 36.40 -23.85 -19.91
N ILE A 332 36.28 -24.28 -18.63
CA ILE A 332 37.26 -25.12 -17.95
C ILE A 332 37.60 -26.38 -18.76
N SER A 333 36.61 -27.21 -19.16
CA SER A 333 36.87 -28.46 -19.88
C SER A 333 37.65 -28.24 -21.18
N GLN A 334 37.16 -27.33 -22.03
CA GLN A 334 37.80 -27.02 -23.31
C GLN A 334 39.20 -26.41 -23.13
N CYS A 335 39.37 -25.47 -22.20
CA CYS A 335 40.66 -24.84 -21.93
C CYS A 335 41.67 -25.84 -21.35
N LEU A 336 41.26 -26.72 -20.43
CA LEU A 336 42.08 -27.76 -19.83
C LEU A 336 42.57 -28.78 -20.87
N GLU A 337 41.69 -29.20 -21.78
CA GLU A 337 42.05 -30.09 -22.91
C GLU A 337 43.06 -29.45 -23.88
N ASN A 338 42.87 -28.15 -24.18
CA ASN A 338 43.74 -27.41 -25.10
C ASN A 338 44.99 -26.81 -24.42
N ARG A 339 45.15 -27.00 -23.11
CA ARG A 339 46.17 -26.37 -22.23
C ARG A 339 46.17 -24.84 -22.20
N LEU A 340 45.03 -24.21 -22.49
CA LEU A 340 44.89 -22.75 -22.46
C LEU A 340 44.36 -22.27 -21.10
N PRO A 341 44.61 -21.02 -20.69
CA PRO A 341 43.85 -20.39 -19.61
C PRO A 341 42.37 -20.19 -20.02
N THR A 342 41.47 -20.11 -19.04
CA THR A 342 40.10 -19.61 -19.26
C THR A 342 40.10 -18.10 -19.58
N PRO A 343 39.01 -17.53 -20.15
CA PRO A 343 38.93 -16.08 -20.40
C PRO A 343 39.20 -15.22 -19.15
N LEU A 344 38.67 -15.62 -17.99
CA LEU A 344 38.97 -14.96 -16.70
C LEU A 344 40.47 -15.05 -16.32
N MET A 345 41.07 -16.24 -16.43
CA MET A 345 42.50 -16.42 -16.11
C MET A 345 43.40 -15.62 -17.06
N ALA A 346 43.03 -15.53 -18.35
CA ALA A 346 43.73 -14.72 -19.34
C ALA A 346 43.65 -13.22 -19.01
N LEU A 347 42.46 -12.72 -18.62
CA LEU A 347 42.27 -11.35 -18.15
C LEU A 347 43.17 -11.04 -16.94
N VAL A 348 43.23 -11.93 -15.95
CA VAL A 348 44.11 -11.79 -14.77
C VAL A 348 45.58 -11.76 -15.19
N TYR A 349 46.04 -12.72 -16.00
CA TYR A 349 47.43 -12.79 -16.45
C TYR A 349 47.89 -11.55 -17.22
N ARG A 350 47.06 -11.05 -18.15
CA ARG A 350 47.38 -9.86 -18.96
C ARG A 350 47.54 -8.59 -18.12
N ASN A 351 46.85 -8.50 -16.97
CA ASN A 351 46.84 -7.33 -16.10
C ASN A 351 47.70 -7.49 -14.82
N ARG A 352 48.42 -8.62 -14.68
CA ARG A 352 49.35 -8.92 -13.58
C ARG A 352 50.80 -9.04 -14.09
N PRO A 353 51.53 -7.93 -14.23
CA PRO A 353 52.91 -7.93 -14.74
C PRO A 353 53.91 -8.63 -13.81
N ASP A 354 53.53 -8.94 -12.58
CA ASP A 354 54.28 -9.79 -11.64
C ASP A 354 54.19 -11.29 -11.97
N LEU A 355 53.12 -11.74 -12.64
CA LEU A 355 52.91 -13.15 -13.02
C LEU A 355 53.57 -13.49 -14.37
N GLN A 356 53.68 -12.52 -15.29
CA GLN A 356 54.21 -12.72 -16.65
C GLN A 356 55.68 -13.19 -16.72
N PRO A 357 56.59 -12.79 -15.80
CA PRO A 357 57.94 -13.36 -15.74
C PRO A 357 58.01 -14.75 -15.11
N ILE A 358 56.95 -15.17 -14.41
CA ILE A 358 56.88 -16.44 -13.66
C ILE A 358 56.24 -17.53 -14.52
N PHE A 359 55.23 -17.17 -15.32
CA PHE A 359 54.49 -18.07 -16.20
C PHE A 359 54.53 -17.53 -17.63
N SER A 360 54.94 -18.36 -18.60
CA SER A 360 55.02 -18.01 -20.02
C SER A 360 53.98 -18.80 -20.80
N LEU A 361 52.89 -18.14 -21.20
CA LEU A 361 51.77 -18.78 -21.94
C LEU A 361 52.11 -19.16 -23.40
N ASP A 362 53.31 -18.86 -23.88
CA ASP A 362 53.83 -19.33 -25.18
C ASP A 362 54.46 -20.73 -25.10
N ASP A 363 54.62 -21.31 -23.90
CA ASP A 363 55.24 -22.62 -23.66
C ASP A 363 54.26 -23.59 -22.97
N LYS A 364 53.91 -24.66 -23.71
CA LYS A 364 52.92 -25.68 -23.35
C LYS A 364 53.21 -26.47 -22.08
N ASP A 365 54.44 -26.43 -21.58
CA ASP A 365 54.82 -27.06 -20.31
C ASP A 365 54.92 -26.04 -19.15
N VAL A 366 54.92 -24.73 -19.44
CA VAL A 366 54.86 -23.65 -18.43
C VAL A 366 53.41 -23.27 -18.10
N ASP A 367 52.47 -23.42 -19.04
CA ASP A 367 51.01 -23.34 -18.81
C ASP A 367 50.53 -24.17 -17.60
N ALA A 368 51.20 -25.30 -17.36
CA ALA A 368 50.91 -26.21 -16.26
C ALA A 368 51.13 -25.59 -14.87
N ASN A 369 52.12 -24.70 -14.75
CA ASN A 369 52.43 -23.99 -13.51
C ASN A 369 51.39 -22.89 -13.23
N PHE A 370 50.84 -22.25 -14.28
CA PHE A 370 49.83 -21.21 -14.12
C PHE A 370 48.47 -21.78 -13.66
N TRP A 371 48.03 -22.90 -14.26
CA TRP A 371 46.86 -23.65 -13.79
C TRP A 371 47.03 -24.14 -12.34
N SER A 372 48.22 -24.62 -11.99
CA SER A 372 48.53 -25.04 -10.61
C SER A 372 48.47 -23.86 -9.63
N TRP A 373 49.05 -22.71 -10.00
CA TRP A 373 49.01 -21.50 -9.19
C TRP A 373 47.58 -20.96 -9.02
N TRP A 374 46.73 -21.00 -10.06
CA TRP A 374 45.33 -20.55 -9.97
C TRP A 374 44.56 -21.33 -8.90
N LEU A 375 44.63 -22.66 -8.95
CA LEU A 375 43.92 -23.56 -8.03
C LEU A 375 44.43 -23.49 -6.59
N GLU A 376 45.72 -23.20 -6.39
CA GLU A 376 46.34 -23.18 -5.06
C GLU A 376 46.30 -21.78 -4.42
N ASN A 377 46.40 -20.71 -5.21
CA ASN A 377 46.59 -19.33 -4.73
C ASN A 377 45.70 -18.33 -5.48
N GLY A 378 45.71 -18.35 -6.82
CA GLY A 378 45.11 -17.30 -7.65
C GLY A 378 43.63 -17.06 -7.37
N ALA A 379 42.80 -18.11 -7.34
CA ALA A 379 41.38 -17.97 -7.02
C ALA A 379 41.14 -17.31 -5.64
N ASN A 380 42.04 -17.52 -4.67
CA ASN A 380 41.94 -16.98 -3.30
C ASN A 380 42.34 -15.51 -3.20
N GLU A 381 43.10 -14.98 -4.17
CA GLU A 381 43.44 -13.55 -4.24
C GLU A 381 42.25 -12.71 -4.71
N TYR A 382 41.31 -13.31 -5.44
CA TYR A 382 40.18 -12.64 -6.09
C TYR A 382 38.80 -13.07 -5.60
N PHE A 383 38.71 -14.14 -4.81
CA PHE A 383 37.49 -14.48 -4.10
C PHE A 383 37.88 -14.80 -2.65
N PRO A 384 37.39 -14.03 -1.64
CA PRO A 384 37.46 -14.49 -0.25
C PRO A 384 36.78 -15.87 -0.17
N PRO A 385 37.04 -16.73 0.83
CA PRO A 385 36.79 -18.18 0.75
C PRO A 385 35.32 -18.55 0.48
N LEU A 386 34.98 -18.61 -0.82
CA LEU A 386 33.70 -19.04 -1.36
C LEU A 386 33.83 -20.51 -1.72
N ASP A 387 33.53 -21.40 -0.76
CA ASP A 387 33.63 -22.84 -0.99
C ASP A 387 32.72 -23.28 -2.15
N ALA A 388 31.58 -22.61 -2.38
CA ALA A 388 30.70 -22.83 -3.53
C ALA A 388 31.41 -22.65 -4.89
N LEU A 389 32.27 -21.63 -5.06
CA LEU A 389 33.00 -21.42 -6.31
C LEU A 389 34.07 -22.49 -6.50
N ARG A 390 34.85 -22.80 -5.46
CA ARG A 390 35.87 -23.86 -5.49
C ARG A 390 35.26 -25.24 -5.79
N ILE A 391 34.10 -25.53 -5.21
CA ILE A 391 33.33 -26.76 -5.48
C ILE A 391 32.91 -26.81 -6.96
N ARG A 392 32.42 -25.71 -7.54
CA ARG A 392 32.06 -25.63 -8.97
C ARG A 392 33.29 -25.75 -9.89
N GLU A 393 34.39 -25.05 -9.60
CA GLU A 393 35.66 -25.16 -10.37
C GLU A 393 36.18 -26.61 -10.33
N ALA A 394 36.31 -27.21 -9.15
CA ALA A 394 36.78 -28.58 -8.99
C ALA A 394 35.84 -29.60 -9.67
N THR A 395 34.52 -29.39 -9.59
CA THR A 395 33.52 -30.22 -10.27
C THR A 395 33.68 -30.17 -11.80
N ALA A 396 33.91 -28.98 -12.38
CA ALA A 396 34.14 -28.80 -13.81
C ALA A 396 35.50 -29.36 -14.30
N ILE A 397 36.51 -29.46 -13.43
CA ILE A 397 37.80 -30.12 -13.73
C ILE A 397 37.65 -31.65 -13.65
N LEU A 398 36.86 -32.14 -12.69
CA LEU A 398 36.68 -33.57 -12.37
C LEU A 398 35.55 -34.25 -13.18
N SER A 399 34.73 -33.50 -13.91
CA SER A 399 33.81 -34.08 -14.90
C SER A 399 34.59 -34.88 -15.96
N ASP A 400 33.96 -35.97 -16.42
CA ASP A 400 34.47 -36.86 -17.48
C ASP A 400 35.88 -37.43 -17.24
N LEU A 401 36.11 -37.95 -16.03
CA LEU A 401 37.34 -38.69 -15.66
C LEU A 401 37.59 -39.98 -16.48
N GLY A 402 36.61 -40.47 -17.23
CA GLY A 402 36.67 -41.76 -17.94
C GLY A 402 37.42 -41.77 -19.28
N SER A 403 37.77 -40.61 -19.84
CA SER A 403 38.19 -40.47 -21.25
C SER A 403 39.71 -40.28 -21.49
N TYR A 404 40.54 -40.20 -20.45
CA TYR A 404 41.95 -39.79 -20.58
C TYR A 404 42.96 -40.72 -19.89
N GLY A 405 44.12 -40.87 -20.53
CA GLY A 405 45.29 -41.58 -20.00
C GLY A 405 46.20 -40.70 -19.13
N ALA A 406 47.21 -41.31 -18.51
CA ALA A 406 48.13 -40.63 -17.59
C ALA A 406 48.88 -39.45 -18.25
N GLY A 407 48.96 -38.32 -17.54
CA GLY A 407 49.65 -37.11 -18.01
C GLY A 407 49.24 -35.85 -17.24
N PHE A 408 49.63 -34.68 -17.76
CA PHE A 408 49.39 -33.35 -17.17
C PHE A 408 47.96 -33.12 -16.64
N VAL A 409 46.95 -33.42 -17.46
CA VAL A 409 45.52 -33.22 -17.11
C VAL A 409 45.11 -34.10 -15.93
N ASP A 410 45.73 -35.28 -15.78
CA ASP A 410 45.47 -36.20 -14.66
C ASP A 410 46.05 -35.66 -13.34
N THR A 411 47.23 -35.03 -13.40
CA THR A 411 47.85 -34.35 -12.24
C THR A 411 47.03 -33.13 -11.80
N LEU A 412 46.53 -32.32 -12.73
CA LEU A 412 45.63 -31.20 -12.38
C LEU A 412 44.31 -31.68 -11.80
N ARG A 413 43.69 -32.72 -12.38
CA ARG A 413 42.50 -33.38 -11.82
C ARG A 413 42.75 -33.89 -10.40
N TYR A 414 43.89 -34.53 -10.14
CA TYR A 414 44.24 -34.97 -8.80
C TYR A 414 44.48 -33.80 -7.82
N ARG A 415 45.02 -32.66 -8.26
CA ARG A 415 45.11 -31.44 -7.43
C ARG A 415 43.74 -30.81 -7.16
N ALA A 416 42.85 -30.76 -8.15
CA ALA A 416 41.47 -30.28 -7.97
C ALA A 416 40.70 -31.17 -6.98
N PHE A 417 40.89 -32.50 -7.06
CA PHE A 417 40.37 -33.46 -6.08
C PHE A 417 40.93 -33.22 -4.67
N LEU A 418 42.24 -32.98 -4.54
CA LEU A 418 42.86 -32.60 -3.27
C LEU A 418 42.39 -31.25 -2.73
N SER A 419 42.06 -30.28 -3.60
CA SER A 419 41.46 -29.01 -3.17
C SER A 419 40.07 -29.25 -2.59
N LEU A 420 39.20 -29.95 -3.34
CA LEU A 420 37.85 -30.32 -2.93
C LEU A 420 37.82 -31.14 -1.63
N SER A 421 38.78 -32.05 -1.41
CA SER A 421 38.92 -32.80 -0.15
C SER A 421 39.12 -31.93 1.10
N ARG A 422 39.64 -30.71 0.94
CA ARG A 422 39.97 -29.80 2.04
C ARG A 422 38.89 -28.75 2.29
N THR A 423 37.97 -28.55 1.35
CA THR A 423 36.87 -27.57 1.41
C THR A 423 35.48 -28.22 1.49
N ALA A 424 35.39 -29.55 1.51
CA ALA A 424 34.12 -30.25 1.54
C ALA A 424 33.42 -30.14 2.91
N ASP A 425 32.38 -29.30 2.98
CA ASP A 425 31.33 -29.47 3.99
C ASP A 425 30.40 -30.64 3.60
N SER A 426 29.83 -31.27 4.62
CA SER A 426 29.19 -32.58 4.61
C SER A 426 27.88 -32.69 3.83
N GLU A 427 27.25 -31.55 3.48
CA GLU A 427 25.91 -31.51 2.88
C GLU A 427 25.84 -30.92 1.45
N SER A 428 26.97 -30.57 0.81
CA SER A 428 26.95 -30.01 -0.56
C SER A 428 26.39 -31.01 -1.58
N LYS A 429 25.34 -30.57 -2.27
CA LYS A 429 24.66 -31.34 -3.33
C LYS A 429 25.54 -31.52 -4.56
N GLU A 430 26.35 -30.53 -4.89
CA GLU A 430 27.25 -30.50 -6.04
C GLU A 430 28.36 -31.56 -5.88
N ILE A 431 28.97 -31.62 -4.68
CA ILE A 431 29.90 -32.70 -4.32
C ILE A 431 29.18 -34.06 -4.39
N ALA A 432 27.96 -34.14 -3.86
CA ALA A 432 27.16 -35.35 -3.86
C ALA A 432 26.79 -35.87 -5.26
N GLU A 433 26.61 -34.98 -6.25
CA GLU A 433 26.36 -35.30 -7.66
C GLU A 433 27.65 -35.64 -8.42
N LEU A 434 28.75 -34.91 -8.17
CA LEU A 434 30.08 -35.20 -8.72
C LEU A 434 30.55 -36.61 -8.32
N LEU A 435 30.57 -36.91 -7.03
CA LEU A 435 30.99 -38.21 -6.50
C LEU A 435 30.08 -39.35 -6.99
N ASP A 436 28.81 -39.05 -7.26
CA ASP A 436 27.91 -40.01 -7.90
C ASP A 436 28.36 -40.36 -9.32
N GLY A 437 28.76 -39.35 -10.10
CA GLY A 437 29.26 -39.52 -11.47
C GLY A 437 30.65 -40.14 -11.60
N ILE A 438 31.59 -39.86 -10.68
CA ILE A 438 32.98 -40.34 -10.81
C ILE A 438 33.31 -41.57 -9.94
N HIS A 439 32.43 -41.92 -9.01
CA HIS A 439 32.64 -43.01 -8.06
C HIS A 439 31.38 -43.87 -7.87
N LEU A 440 30.31 -43.36 -7.24
CA LEU A 440 29.23 -44.19 -6.69
C LEU A 440 28.45 -44.99 -7.74
N ARG A 441 28.10 -44.38 -8.90
CA ARG A 441 27.42 -45.11 -10.00
C ARG A 441 28.29 -46.23 -10.60
N HIS A 442 29.61 -46.07 -10.54
CA HIS A 442 30.55 -47.06 -11.08
C HIS A 442 30.78 -48.24 -10.15
N ILE A 443 30.48 -48.13 -8.84
CA ILE A 443 30.81 -49.15 -7.83
C ILE A 443 30.33 -50.55 -8.22
N SER A 444 29.05 -50.75 -8.57
CA SER A 444 28.54 -52.11 -8.84
C SER A 444 29.26 -52.77 -10.02
N GLN A 445 29.38 -52.05 -11.14
CA GLN A 445 30.05 -52.55 -12.34
C GLN A 445 31.54 -52.76 -12.11
N CYS A 446 32.23 -51.83 -11.46
CA CYS A 446 33.66 -51.94 -11.18
C CYS A 446 33.96 -53.08 -10.20
N LEU A 447 33.17 -53.24 -9.13
CA LEU A 447 33.30 -54.31 -8.15
C LEU A 447 33.06 -55.71 -8.76
N GLU A 448 32.07 -55.85 -9.65
CA GLU A 448 31.81 -57.09 -10.39
C GLU A 448 32.93 -57.44 -11.37
N ASN A 449 33.48 -56.44 -12.07
CA ASN A 449 34.57 -56.62 -13.03
C ASN A 449 35.97 -56.61 -12.40
N ARG A 450 36.07 -56.43 -11.07
CA ARG A 450 37.31 -56.23 -10.28
C ARG A 450 38.16 -55.00 -10.66
N LEU A 451 37.57 -54.01 -11.32
CA LEU A 451 38.27 -52.78 -11.69
C LEU A 451 38.15 -51.71 -10.59
N PRO A 452 39.07 -50.73 -10.50
CA PRO A 452 38.84 -49.52 -9.73
C PRO A 452 37.74 -48.65 -10.37
N THR A 453 37.09 -47.80 -9.57
CA THR A 453 36.25 -46.71 -10.10
C THR A 453 37.10 -45.61 -10.77
N PRO A 454 36.54 -44.71 -11.61
CA PRO A 454 37.30 -43.60 -12.20
C PRO A 454 38.04 -42.75 -11.17
N LEU A 455 37.41 -42.46 -10.02
CA LEU A 455 38.07 -41.77 -8.90
C LEU A 455 39.24 -42.56 -8.31
N MET A 456 39.06 -43.85 -8.04
CA MET A 456 40.13 -44.71 -7.50
C MET A 456 41.30 -44.85 -8.50
N ALA A 457 41.01 -44.87 -9.80
CA ALA A 457 42.02 -44.90 -10.85
C ALA A 457 42.82 -43.58 -10.91
N LEU A 458 42.16 -42.43 -10.79
CA LEU A 458 42.82 -41.12 -10.66
C LEU A 458 43.78 -41.09 -9.46
N VAL A 459 43.32 -41.54 -8.28
CA VAL A 459 44.14 -41.64 -7.07
C VAL A 459 45.35 -42.55 -7.29
N TYR A 460 45.14 -43.76 -7.81
CA TYR A 460 46.21 -44.72 -8.07
C TYR A 460 47.28 -44.19 -9.05
N ARG A 461 46.87 -43.55 -10.15
CA ARG A 461 47.79 -42.98 -11.14
C ARG A 461 48.67 -41.86 -10.58
N ASN A 462 48.18 -41.12 -9.57
CA ASN A 462 48.87 -39.97 -8.99
C ASN A 462 49.49 -40.23 -7.61
N ARG A 463 49.40 -41.47 -7.10
CA ARG A 463 50.01 -41.94 -5.83
C ARG A 463 51.10 -43.00 -6.11
N PRO A 464 52.35 -42.58 -6.37
CA PRO A 464 53.44 -43.51 -6.69
C PRO A 464 53.86 -44.41 -5.50
N ASP A 465 53.40 -44.11 -4.29
CA ASP A 465 53.52 -44.95 -3.10
C ASP A 465 52.56 -46.15 -3.09
N LEU A 466 51.41 -46.06 -3.79
CA LEU A 466 50.42 -47.15 -3.87
C LEU A 466 50.74 -48.14 -5.00
N GLN A 467 51.37 -47.68 -6.08
CA GLN A 467 51.68 -48.49 -7.28
C GLN A 467 52.60 -49.71 -7.03
N PRO A 468 53.56 -49.69 -6.09
CA PRO A 468 54.34 -50.88 -5.72
C PRO A 468 53.59 -51.83 -4.76
N ILE A 469 52.53 -51.36 -4.11
CA ILE A 469 51.76 -52.10 -3.09
C ILE A 469 50.59 -52.84 -3.74
N PHE A 470 49.97 -52.24 -4.74
CA PHE A 470 48.82 -52.77 -5.47
C PHE A 470 49.15 -52.79 -6.97
N SER A 471 49.01 -53.95 -7.62
CA SER A 471 49.12 -54.08 -9.08
C SER A 471 47.72 -54.26 -9.66
N LEU A 472 47.34 -53.40 -10.61
CA LEU A 472 46.04 -53.46 -11.31
C LEU A 472 46.07 -54.37 -12.56
N ASP A 473 47.20 -55.02 -12.83
CA ASP A 473 47.35 -55.99 -13.94
C ASP A 473 47.04 -57.44 -13.50
N ASP A 474 46.89 -57.69 -12.19
CA ASP A 474 46.65 -59.01 -11.61
C ASP A 474 45.31 -59.05 -10.85
N LYS A 475 44.38 -59.87 -11.36
CA LYS A 475 42.99 -59.97 -10.89
C LYS A 475 42.82 -60.40 -9.43
N ASP A 476 43.83 -61.01 -8.83
CA ASP A 476 43.80 -61.39 -7.41
C ASP A 476 44.51 -60.37 -6.50
N VAL A 477 45.20 -59.36 -7.06
CA VAL A 477 45.81 -58.23 -6.33
C VAL A 477 44.87 -57.02 -6.24
N ASP A 478 43.99 -56.83 -7.22
CA ASP A 478 42.88 -55.84 -7.19
C ASP A 478 42.04 -55.88 -5.90
N ALA A 479 41.95 -57.07 -5.30
CA ALA A 479 41.30 -57.34 -4.02
C ALA A 479 41.84 -56.51 -2.86
N ASN A 480 43.15 -56.29 -2.83
CA ASN A 480 43.82 -55.56 -1.76
C ASN A 480 43.61 -54.05 -1.93
N PHE A 481 43.50 -53.55 -3.16
CA PHE A 481 43.24 -52.13 -3.42
C PHE A 481 41.83 -51.71 -3.03
N TRP A 482 40.82 -52.51 -3.38
CA TRP A 482 39.44 -52.32 -2.90
C TRP A 482 39.33 -52.43 -1.37
N SER A 483 40.05 -53.37 -0.74
CA SER A 483 40.09 -53.48 0.71
C SER A 483 40.74 -52.26 1.37
N TRP A 484 41.87 -51.80 0.85
CA TRP A 484 42.56 -50.60 1.32
C TRP A 484 41.70 -49.34 1.18
N TRP A 485 41.01 -49.17 0.05
CA TRP A 485 40.13 -48.02 -0.18
C TRP A 485 39.03 -47.91 0.89
N LEU A 486 38.32 -49.01 1.13
CA LEU A 486 37.22 -49.08 2.10
C LEU A 486 37.66 -48.98 3.57
N GLU A 487 38.89 -49.42 3.89
CA GLU A 487 39.41 -49.42 5.26
C GLU A 487 40.18 -48.13 5.60
N ASN A 488 40.90 -47.55 4.64
CA ASN A 488 41.84 -46.44 4.84
C ASN A 488 41.74 -45.36 3.76
N GLY A 489 41.79 -45.72 2.48
CA GLY A 489 41.98 -44.79 1.37
C GLY A 489 40.93 -43.68 1.27
N ALA A 490 39.64 -44.00 1.44
CA ALA A 490 38.58 -42.99 1.45
C ALA A 490 38.76 -41.94 2.56
N ASN A 491 39.39 -42.30 3.68
CA ASN A 491 39.61 -41.43 4.84
C ASN A 491 40.83 -40.50 4.66
N GLU A 492 41.69 -40.77 3.68
CA GLU A 492 42.82 -39.88 3.34
C GLU A 492 42.34 -38.65 2.54
N TYR A 493 41.16 -38.73 1.93
CA TYR A 493 40.62 -37.74 0.98
C TYR A 493 39.24 -37.18 1.34
N PHE A 494 38.60 -37.72 2.36
CA PHE A 494 37.39 -37.12 2.92
C PHE A 494 37.49 -37.22 4.45
N PRO A 495 37.04 -36.19 5.19
CA PRO A 495 36.69 -36.37 6.61
C PRO A 495 35.70 -37.55 6.75
N PRO A 496 35.47 -38.09 7.96
CA PRO A 496 34.40 -39.06 8.18
C PRO A 496 33.02 -38.42 7.94
N LEU A 497 32.65 -38.35 6.66
CA LEU A 497 31.37 -37.89 6.14
C LEU A 497 30.42 -39.08 6.16
N ASP A 498 29.59 -39.16 7.19
CA ASP A 498 28.65 -40.26 7.37
C ASP A 498 27.79 -40.48 6.12
N ALA A 499 27.29 -39.40 5.51
CA ALA A 499 26.50 -39.45 4.28
C ALA A 499 27.21 -40.15 3.10
N LEU A 500 28.51 -39.91 2.88
CA LEU A 500 29.24 -40.52 1.76
C LEU A 500 29.46 -42.01 1.99
N ARG A 501 29.91 -42.41 3.19
CA ARG A 501 30.08 -43.82 3.56
C ARG A 501 28.76 -44.59 3.50
N ILE A 502 27.67 -43.94 3.91
CA ILE A 502 26.32 -44.49 3.83
C ILE A 502 25.93 -44.75 2.37
N ARG A 503 26.19 -43.80 1.46
CA ARG A 503 25.91 -43.97 0.02
C ARG A 503 26.81 -45.02 -0.63
N GLU A 504 28.11 -45.00 -0.37
CA GLU A 504 29.09 -45.97 -0.89
C GLU A 504 28.72 -47.40 -0.49
N ALA A 505 28.50 -47.65 0.81
CA ALA A 505 28.14 -48.97 1.29
C ALA A 505 26.70 -49.37 0.91
N THR A 506 25.77 -48.42 0.75
CA THR A 506 24.42 -48.70 0.19
C THR A 506 24.50 -49.13 -1.27
N ALA A 507 25.40 -48.57 -2.07
CA ALA A 507 25.67 -49.01 -3.44
C ALA A 507 26.25 -50.44 -3.45
N ILE A 508 27.28 -50.70 -2.63
CA ILE A 508 27.92 -52.02 -2.47
C ILE A 508 26.91 -53.11 -2.05
N LEU A 509 25.95 -52.78 -1.17
CA LEU A 509 24.96 -53.71 -0.60
C LEU A 509 23.60 -53.73 -1.33
N SER A 510 23.49 -53.05 -2.48
CA SER A 510 22.22 -52.85 -3.16
C SER A 510 21.58 -54.13 -3.75
N ASP A 511 22.39 -55.14 -4.07
CA ASP A 511 21.95 -56.45 -4.59
C ASP A 511 22.53 -57.64 -3.80
N LEU A 512 21.85 -58.01 -2.71
CA LEU A 512 22.15 -59.22 -1.92
C LEU A 512 21.43 -60.47 -2.48
N GLY A 513 21.47 -60.66 -3.80
CA GLY A 513 20.97 -61.85 -4.50
C GLY A 513 21.64 -63.17 -4.08
N SER A 514 21.03 -64.29 -4.45
CA SER A 514 21.41 -65.65 -3.99
C SER A 514 22.65 -66.21 -4.70
N TYR A 515 23.81 -65.60 -4.48
CA TYR A 515 25.11 -66.07 -4.97
C TYR A 515 25.91 -66.80 -3.87
N GLY A 516 26.84 -67.67 -4.29
CA GLY A 516 27.71 -68.42 -3.38
C GLY A 516 28.78 -67.56 -2.73
N ALA A 517 29.30 -68.01 -1.58
CA ALA A 517 30.39 -67.32 -0.89
C ALA A 517 31.64 -67.24 -1.79
N GLY A 518 32.08 -66.02 -2.06
CA GLY A 518 33.20 -65.71 -2.94
C GLY A 518 33.72 -64.31 -2.68
N PHE A 519 34.80 -63.92 -3.36
CA PHE A 519 35.54 -62.68 -3.12
C PHE A 519 34.67 -61.42 -2.96
N VAL A 520 33.68 -61.21 -3.85
CA VAL A 520 32.76 -60.07 -3.80
C VAL A 520 31.84 -60.10 -2.57
N ASP A 521 31.42 -61.29 -2.11
CA ASP A 521 30.59 -61.46 -0.90
C ASP A 521 31.40 -61.07 0.36
N THR A 522 32.70 -61.41 0.40
CA THR A 522 33.63 -61.01 1.48
C THR A 522 33.83 -59.50 1.54
N LEU A 523 34.03 -58.83 0.40
CA LEU A 523 34.14 -57.35 0.35
C LEU A 523 32.85 -56.67 0.78
N ARG A 524 31.70 -57.13 0.25
CA ARG A 524 30.37 -56.68 0.69
C ARG A 524 30.21 -56.86 2.21
N TYR A 525 30.70 -57.96 2.78
CA TYR A 525 30.58 -58.22 4.22
C TYR A 525 31.46 -57.29 5.07
N ARG A 526 32.66 -56.93 4.59
CA ARG A 526 33.48 -55.87 5.22
C ARG A 526 32.79 -54.50 5.16
N ALA A 527 32.20 -54.13 4.03
CA ALA A 527 31.43 -52.88 3.90
C ALA A 527 30.23 -52.85 4.86
N PHE A 528 29.51 -53.97 5.01
CA PHE A 528 28.42 -54.11 5.99
C PHE A 528 28.90 -53.97 7.45
N LEU A 529 30.06 -54.56 7.80
CA LEU A 529 30.66 -54.39 9.13
C LEU A 529 31.20 -52.97 9.38
N SER A 530 31.63 -52.26 8.34
CA SER A 530 32.07 -50.87 8.43
C SER A 530 30.88 -49.94 8.73
N LEU A 531 29.75 -50.12 8.01
CA LEU A 531 28.48 -49.46 8.32
C LEU A 531 28.06 -49.65 9.78
N SER A 532 28.02 -50.90 10.26
CA SER A 532 27.54 -51.20 11.63
C SER A 532 28.45 -50.66 12.74
N ARG A 533 29.63 -50.13 12.42
CA ARG A 533 30.59 -49.54 13.36
C ARG A 533 30.67 -48.02 13.31
N THR A 534 30.17 -47.38 12.25
CA THR A 534 30.38 -45.94 12.00
C THR A 534 29.14 -45.09 12.30
N VAL A 535 27.95 -45.69 12.29
CA VAL A 535 26.68 -44.95 12.09
C VAL A 535 25.98 -44.56 13.40
N ASP A 536 25.57 -43.28 13.49
CA ASP A 536 24.53 -42.85 14.43
C ASP A 536 23.11 -43.10 13.86
N SER A 537 22.18 -43.36 14.76
CA SER A 537 21.04 -44.25 14.58
C SER A 537 19.81 -43.66 13.87
N GLU A 538 19.98 -42.64 13.02
CA GLU A 538 18.87 -41.87 12.40
C GLU A 538 18.93 -41.70 10.86
N SER A 539 19.92 -42.27 10.14
CA SER A 539 19.96 -42.20 8.66
C SER A 539 18.78 -42.91 7.96
N LYS A 540 18.13 -42.16 7.06
CA LYS A 540 17.00 -42.61 6.25
C LYS A 540 17.42 -43.63 5.18
N GLU A 541 18.58 -43.44 4.57
CA GLU A 541 19.14 -44.28 3.50
C GLU A 541 19.44 -45.70 4.02
N ILE A 542 19.98 -45.80 5.24
CA ILE A 542 20.18 -47.08 5.93
C ILE A 542 18.83 -47.73 6.25
N ALA A 543 17.86 -46.96 6.75
CA ALA A 543 16.52 -47.48 7.04
C ALA A 543 15.83 -48.03 5.77
N GLU A 544 16.01 -47.36 4.62
CA GLU A 544 15.52 -47.83 3.32
C GLU A 544 16.27 -49.07 2.81
N LEU A 545 17.60 -49.13 2.95
CA LEU A 545 18.43 -50.29 2.61
C LEU A 545 18.02 -51.52 3.44
N LEU A 546 18.01 -51.41 4.77
CA LEU A 546 17.60 -52.47 5.69
C LEU A 546 16.14 -52.87 5.47
N THR A 547 15.26 -51.91 5.15
CA THR A 547 13.90 -52.23 4.74
C THR A 547 13.88 -53.07 3.47
N ARG A 548 14.67 -52.72 2.44
CA ARG A 548 14.74 -53.46 1.17
C ARG A 548 15.29 -54.89 1.34
N VAL A 549 16.38 -55.09 2.08
CA VAL A 549 17.07 -56.40 2.18
C VAL A 549 16.64 -57.27 3.36
N HIS A 550 15.91 -56.71 4.33
CA HIS A 550 15.51 -57.40 5.56
C HIS A 550 14.02 -57.21 5.91
N PHE A 551 13.60 -56.00 6.33
CA PHE A 551 12.27 -55.82 6.93
C PHE A 551 11.10 -56.02 5.95
N ARG A 552 11.27 -55.71 4.66
CA ARG A 552 10.25 -55.96 3.61
C ARG A 552 9.96 -57.44 3.44
N TYR A 553 10.96 -58.31 3.59
CA TYR A 553 10.78 -59.76 3.53
C TYR A 553 10.03 -60.27 4.76
N LEU A 554 10.41 -59.80 5.96
CA LEU A 554 9.72 -60.12 7.21
C LEU A 554 8.25 -59.63 7.22
N ARG A 555 7.99 -58.43 6.70
CA ARG A 555 6.64 -57.83 6.68
C ARG A 555 5.70 -58.48 5.64
N LYS A 556 6.23 -58.99 4.51
CA LYS A 556 5.43 -59.69 3.51
C LYS A 556 5.07 -61.13 3.90
N ASN A 557 5.87 -61.80 4.74
CA ASN A 557 5.67 -63.21 5.11
C ASN A 557 6.00 -63.47 6.60
N PRO A 558 5.17 -63.01 7.55
CA PRO A 558 5.48 -63.13 8.99
C PRO A 558 5.63 -64.59 9.45
N GLU A 559 4.82 -65.50 8.92
CA GLU A 559 4.78 -66.94 9.25
C GLU A 559 5.87 -67.79 8.55
N ASP A 560 6.62 -67.23 7.58
CA ASP A 560 7.58 -67.99 6.78
C ASP A 560 8.91 -68.16 7.52
N THR A 561 9.42 -69.40 7.61
CA THR A 561 10.69 -69.72 8.30
C THR A 561 11.94 -69.46 7.46
N ARG A 562 11.80 -69.09 6.18
CA ARG A 562 12.94 -68.80 5.30
C ARG A 562 13.72 -67.57 5.74
N TRP A 563 15.03 -67.61 5.52
CA TRP A 563 15.94 -66.50 5.82
C TRP A 563 15.72 -65.33 4.84
N THR A 564 15.84 -64.11 5.34
CA THR A 564 15.96 -62.91 4.48
C THR A 564 17.29 -62.92 3.72
N PRO A 565 17.42 -62.16 2.62
CA PRO A 565 18.71 -61.96 1.94
C PRO A 565 19.84 -61.57 2.91
N LEU A 566 19.58 -60.63 3.83
CA LEU A 566 20.55 -60.19 4.84
C LEU A 566 20.96 -61.32 5.81
N MET A 567 20.00 -62.12 6.29
CA MET A 567 20.27 -63.27 7.17
C MET A 567 21.16 -64.31 6.47
N GLY A 568 20.84 -64.64 5.20
CA GLY A 568 21.62 -65.61 4.43
C GLY A 568 23.02 -65.10 4.07
N PHE A 569 23.15 -63.81 3.78
CA PHE A 569 24.42 -63.13 3.52
C PHE A 569 25.35 -63.16 4.74
N VAL A 570 24.86 -62.76 5.92
CA VAL A 570 25.64 -62.82 7.17
C VAL A 570 26.06 -64.26 7.50
N TYR A 571 25.13 -65.22 7.40
CA TYR A 571 25.45 -66.63 7.64
C TYR A 571 26.56 -67.15 6.71
N ARG A 572 26.51 -66.85 5.40
CA ARG A 572 27.54 -67.28 4.44
C ARG A 572 28.94 -66.70 4.72
N ASN A 573 29.04 -65.58 5.44
CA ASN A 573 30.29 -64.90 5.75
C ASN A 573 30.77 -65.10 7.21
N ARG A 574 30.06 -65.94 8.00
CA ARG A 574 30.37 -66.24 9.41
C ARG A 574 30.58 -67.75 9.64
N PRO A 575 31.82 -68.27 9.54
CA PRO A 575 32.11 -69.69 9.73
C PRO A 575 31.72 -70.23 11.13
N ASP A 576 31.76 -69.38 12.15
CA ASP A 576 31.27 -69.68 13.50
C ASP A 576 29.75 -69.94 13.52
N LEU A 577 28.96 -69.11 12.83
CA LEU A 577 27.52 -69.32 12.69
C LEU A 577 27.19 -70.52 11.81
N GLN A 578 28.02 -70.83 10.80
CA GLN A 578 27.90 -72.04 9.99
C GLN A 578 28.15 -73.32 10.79
N ASN A 579 29.14 -73.30 11.68
CA ASN A 579 29.45 -74.42 12.56
C ASN A 579 28.41 -74.58 13.68
N ALA A 580 27.85 -73.48 14.20
CA ALA A 580 26.81 -73.50 15.23
C ALA A 580 25.41 -73.89 14.69
N PHE A 581 25.08 -73.48 13.45
CA PHE A 581 23.76 -73.68 12.84
C PHE A 581 23.83 -74.36 11.46
N PRO A 582 24.42 -75.57 11.33
CA PRO A 582 24.66 -76.21 10.04
C PRO A 582 23.35 -76.50 9.30
N VAL A 583 23.11 -75.78 8.19
CA VAL A 583 21.87 -75.89 7.40
C VAL A 583 21.80 -77.21 6.62
N LYS A 584 21.37 -78.27 7.31
CA LYS A 584 20.95 -79.54 6.69
C LYS A 584 19.48 -79.86 6.96
N GLU A 585 18.88 -79.23 7.96
CA GLU A 585 17.49 -79.49 8.38
C GLU A 585 16.69 -78.19 8.60
N LYS A 586 15.36 -78.32 8.53
CA LYS A 586 14.42 -77.20 8.70
C LYS A 586 14.48 -76.60 10.12
N VAL A 587 14.84 -77.41 11.12
CA VAL A 587 15.01 -77.01 12.53
C VAL A 587 16.16 -76.00 12.68
N SER A 588 17.32 -76.29 12.09
CA SER A 588 18.50 -75.42 12.17
C SER A 588 18.27 -74.01 11.60
N GLN A 589 17.41 -73.89 10.58
CA GLN A 589 17.02 -72.57 10.04
C GLN A 589 16.18 -71.75 11.02
N VAL A 590 15.32 -72.42 11.81
CA VAL A 590 14.51 -71.79 12.86
C VAL A 590 15.39 -71.37 14.03
N ASP A 591 16.38 -72.18 14.41
CA ASP A 591 17.28 -71.86 15.52
C ASP A 591 18.27 -70.74 15.17
N PHE A 592 18.79 -70.69 13.94
CA PHE A 592 19.52 -69.50 13.45
C PHE A 592 18.64 -68.24 13.48
N ARG A 593 17.34 -68.35 13.13
CA ARG A 593 16.42 -67.22 13.19
C ARG A 593 16.11 -66.77 14.63
N LYS A 594 16.08 -67.69 15.61
CA LYS A 594 16.00 -67.35 17.05
C LYS A 594 17.25 -66.61 17.49
N TRP A 595 18.43 -67.10 17.12
CA TRP A 595 19.71 -66.42 17.38
C TRP A 595 19.71 -65.02 16.77
N TRP A 596 19.35 -64.89 15.49
CA TRP A 596 19.25 -63.60 14.81
C TRP A 596 18.33 -62.62 15.54
N ASN A 597 17.12 -63.06 15.89
CA ASN A 597 16.13 -62.22 16.59
C ASN A 597 16.59 -61.76 18.00
N HIS A 598 17.63 -62.38 18.57
CA HIS A 598 18.15 -62.05 19.90
C HIS A 598 19.48 -61.27 19.84
N PHE A 599 20.37 -61.61 18.91
CA PHE A 599 21.73 -61.06 18.85
C PHE A 599 21.98 -60.09 17.70
N ALA A 600 21.21 -60.12 16.60
CA ALA A 600 21.50 -59.28 15.42
C ALA A 600 21.32 -57.78 15.70
N ASP A 601 20.43 -57.39 16.62
CA ASP A 601 20.32 -55.99 17.06
C ASP A 601 21.58 -55.52 17.80
N THR A 602 22.26 -56.41 18.53
CA THR A 602 23.47 -56.10 19.30
C THR A 602 24.74 -56.20 18.47
N GLU A 603 24.84 -57.17 17.56
CA GLU A 603 25.98 -57.31 16.66
C GLU A 603 25.95 -56.34 15.46
N TYR A 604 24.76 -55.85 15.06
CA TYR A 604 24.58 -55.06 13.84
C TYR A 604 23.66 -53.82 13.96
N ALA A 605 23.27 -53.41 15.18
CA ALA A 605 22.58 -52.14 15.49
C ALA A 605 21.22 -51.89 14.77
N LEU A 606 20.41 -52.93 14.55
CA LEU A 606 19.27 -52.89 13.61
C LEU A 606 17.95 -52.22 14.08
N LYS A 607 17.85 -51.61 15.28
CA LYS A 607 16.57 -51.10 15.84
C LYS A 607 16.56 -49.62 16.29
N LYS A 608 16.14 -48.75 15.36
CA LYS A 608 15.31 -47.53 15.52
C LYS A 608 14.50 -47.36 14.21
N ARG A 609 13.28 -46.82 14.14
CA ARG A 609 12.21 -46.43 15.11
C ARG A 609 10.87 -46.48 14.32
N PRO A 610 9.70 -46.89 14.87
CA PRO A 610 8.43 -46.71 14.15
C PRO A 610 8.05 -45.23 14.12
N VAL A 611 7.67 -44.69 12.95
CA VAL A 611 7.16 -43.33 12.83
C VAL A 611 5.71 -43.29 13.35
N HIS A 612 5.44 -42.38 14.29
CA HIS A 612 4.10 -41.98 14.67
C HIS A 612 3.57 -40.96 13.67
N ASP A 613 2.41 -41.24 13.06
CA ASP A 613 1.63 -40.20 12.37
C ASP A 613 1.01 -39.24 13.40
N ASN A 614 0.91 -37.96 13.04
CA ASN A 614 0.19 -36.93 13.80
C ASN A 614 -0.48 -35.94 12.80
N PRO A 615 -1.42 -35.08 13.24
CA PRO A 615 -2.80 -35.14 12.74
C PRO A 615 -3.14 -34.13 11.62
N PRO A 616 -4.30 -34.29 10.95
CA PRO A 616 -4.78 -33.30 9.98
C PRO A 616 -5.38 -32.05 10.64
N ALA A 617 -5.23 -30.95 9.90
CA ALA A 617 -5.88 -29.64 9.92
C ALA A 617 -6.91 -29.29 11.03
N LYS A 618 -6.77 -28.07 11.57
CA LYS A 618 -7.87 -27.36 12.24
C LYS A 618 -8.93 -26.98 11.21
N ASP A 619 -10.17 -27.34 11.49
CA ASP A 619 -11.34 -26.92 10.73
C ASP A 619 -11.74 -25.48 11.09
N HIS A 620 -12.04 -24.65 10.08
CA HIS A 620 -12.55 -23.31 10.26
C HIS A 620 -14.07 -23.37 10.32
N SER A 621 -14.63 -23.40 11.54
CA SER A 621 -16.08 -23.34 11.73
C SER A 621 -16.66 -22.03 11.18
N LEU A 622 -17.53 -22.16 10.18
CA LEU A 622 -18.34 -21.07 9.64
C LEU A 622 -19.31 -20.52 10.71
N PRO A 623 -19.70 -19.22 10.64
CA PRO A 623 -20.69 -18.66 11.57
C PRO A 623 -22.06 -19.32 11.45
N ALA A 624 -22.82 -19.29 12.55
CA ALA A 624 -24.13 -19.92 12.67
C ALA A 624 -25.22 -19.31 11.75
N GLU A 625 -26.27 -20.10 11.50
CA GLU A 625 -27.48 -19.68 10.78
C GLU A 625 -28.18 -18.47 11.44
N PRO A 626 -28.93 -17.65 10.68
CA PRO A 626 -29.48 -16.40 11.19
C PRO A 626 -30.69 -16.63 12.12
N GLU A 627 -30.49 -16.40 13.41
CA GLU A 627 -31.58 -16.01 14.30
C GLU A 627 -32.25 -14.72 13.80
N ASN A 628 -33.52 -14.49 14.17
CA ASN A 628 -34.32 -13.31 13.81
C ASN A 628 -33.55 -12.00 14.04
N ARG A 629 -32.95 -11.44 12.99
CA ARG A 629 -32.27 -10.14 13.08
C ARG A 629 -33.33 -9.06 13.26
N HIS A 630 -33.39 -8.52 14.48
CA HIS A 630 -33.90 -7.17 14.69
C HIS A 630 -33.07 -6.22 13.82
N THR A 631 -33.73 -5.49 12.92
CA THR A 631 -33.06 -4.53 12.03
C THR A 631 -32.32 -3.48 12.85
N SER A 632 -30.99 -3.46 12.75
CA SER A 632 -30.14 -2.49 13.46
C SER A 632 -30.25 -1.11 12.81
N ILE A 633 -30.48 -0.07 13.62
CA ILE A 633 -30.69 1.29 13.14
C ILE A 633 -29.73 2.23 13.87
N ALA A 634 -28.99 3.03 13.11
CA ALA A 634 -28.10 4.04 13.63
C ALA A 634 -28.45 5.43 13.07
N LEU A 635 -28.27 6.46 13.89
CA LEU A 635 -28.47 7.87 13.54
C LEU A 635 -27.12 8.60 13.61
N ALA A 636 -26.67 9.22 12.51
CA ALA A 636 -25.48 10.05 12.49
C ALA A 636 -25.87 11.54 12.51
N GLY A 637 -25.29 12.36 13.39
CA GLY A 637 -25.68 13.77 13.52
C GLY A 637 -25.00 14.56 14.63
N TYR A 638 -25.73 15.55 15.15
CA TYR A 638 -25.29 16.49 16.19
C TYR A 638 -25.99 16.29 17.56
N PRO A 639 -26.03 15.07 18.12
CA PRO A 639 -26.91 14.71 19.24
C PRO A 639 -26.76 15.58 20.49
N ARG A 640 -25.55 16.06 20.80
CA ARG A 640 -25.28 16.93 21.96
C ARG A 640 -25.55 18.42 21.70
N GLY A 641 -25.78 18.82 20.44
CA GLY A 641 -25.87 20.22 20.03
C GLY A 641 -27.14 20.93 20.50
N GLU A 642 -26.98 22.10 21.11
CA GLU A 642 -28.05 23.00 21.57
C GLU A 642 -28.57 23.90 20.43
N PHE A 643 -28.96 23.28 19.31
CA PHE A 643 -29.49 23.97 18.12
C PHE A 643 -30.38 23.05 17.28
N GLY A 644 -30.96 23.57 16.19
CA GLY A 644 -31.99 22.89 15.40
C GLY A 644 -31.66 21.45 14.96
N LEU A 645 -30.50 21.21 14.35
CA LEU A 645 -30.13 19.87 13.86
C LEU A 645 -29.89 18.87 15.01
N GLY A 646 -29.39 19.34 16.15
CA GLY A 646 -29.27 18.52 17.35
C GLY A 646 -30.64 18.12 17.93
N GLU A 647 -31.63 19.00 17.82
CA GLU A 647 -32.99 18.68 18.23
C GLU A 647 -33.70 17.74 17.24
N ASP A 648 -33.41 17.84 15.94
CA ASP A 648 -33.95 16.93 14.92
C ASP A 648 -33.56 15.46 15.20
N ILE A 649 -32.29 15.18 15.53
CA ILE A 649 -31.83 13.81 15.85
C ILE A 649 -32.41 13.28 17.17
N ARG A 650 -32.51 14.14 18.21
CA ARG A 650 -33.14 13.76 19.48
C ARG A 650 -34.63 13.46 19.33
N LEU A 651 -35.36 14.26 18.56
CA LEU A 651 -36.78 14.06 18.30
C LEU A 651 -37.05 12.85 17.38
N LEU A 652 -36.18 12.58 16.41
CA LEU A 652 -36.24 11.34 15.61
C LEU A 652 -36.02 10.10 16.49
N ARG A 653 -34.97 10.11 17.33
CA ARG A 653 -34.70 9.05 18.33
C ARG A 653 -35.91 8.83 19.22
N ALA A 654 -36.41 9.87 19.88
CA ALA A 654 -37.56 9.79 20.76
C ALA A 654 -38.82 9.27 20.05
N SER A 655 -39.04 9.65 18.78
CA SER A 655 -40.16 9.14 17.97
C SER A 655 -40.04 7.64 17.72
N LEU A 656 -38.84 7.15 17.36
CA LEU A 656 -38.57 5.72 17.18
C LEU A 656 -38.76 4.92 18.48
N GLN A 657 -38.35 5.48 19.62
CA GLN A 657 -38.55 4.87 20.93
C GLN A 657 -40.04 4.70 21.28
N THR A 658 -40.93 5.64 20.88
CA THR A 658 -42.40 5.47 21.07
C THR A 658 -43.01 4.29 20.32
N VAL A 659 -42.26 3.64 19.42
CA VAL A 659 -42.68 2.44 18.68
C VAL A 659 -41.75 1.24 18.92
N GLY A 660 -40.95 1.27 19.98
CA GLY A 660 -40.12 0.15 20.43
C GLY A 660 -38.82 -0.04 19.64
N VAL A 661 -38.33 1.00 18.97
CA VAL A 661 -37.04 1.00 18.27
C VAL A 661 -36.05 1.84 19.07
N GLU A 662 -34.95 1.22 19.49
CA GLU A 662 -33.81 1.88 20.15
C GLU A 662 -32.66 1.98 19.15
N PRO A 663 -32.43 3.16 18.52
CA PRO A 663 -31.34 3.31 17.57
C PRO A 663 -30.04 3.73 18.25
N ASP A 664 -28.92 3.26 17.68
CA ASP A 664 -27.58 3.76 18.01
C ASP A 664 -27.41 5.21 17.52
N VAL A 665 -26.52 5.97 18.17
CA VAL A 665 -26.31 7.39 17.87
C VAL A 665 -24.84 7.69 17.69
N ILE A 666 -24.45 8.09 16.48
CA ILE A 666 -23.08 8.44 16.11
C ILE A 666 -22.94 9.97 16.06
N ARG A 667 -21.97 10.50 16.81
CA ARG A 667 -21.60 11.91 16.77
C ARG A 667 -20.54 12.16 15.69
N VAL A 668 -20.74 13.19 14.87
CA VAL A 668 -19.78 13.58 13.82
C VAL A 668 -18.47 14.14 14.40
N PRO A 669 -17.31 13.94 13.75
CA PRO A 669 -15.99 14.16 14.38
C PRO A 669 -15.50 15.62 14.35
N TRP A 670 -16.24 16.57 13.77
CA TRP A 670 -15.86 17.98 13.75
C TRP A 670 -16.48 18.80 14.88
N LYS A 671 -15.82 19.90 15.24
CA LYS A 671 -16.34 20.88 16.20
C LYS A 671 -17.37 21.77 15.53
N ILE A 672 -18.43 22.10 16.27
CA ILE A 672 -19.46 23.07 15.88
C ILE A 672 -19.37 24.33 16.75
N THR A 673 -19.96 25.43 16.29
CA THR A 673 -20.01 26.69 17.04
C THR A 673 -21.06 26.69 18.16
N ALA A 674 -22.09 25.85 18.05
CA ALA A 674 -23.12 25.71 19.07
C ALA A 674 -22.58 25.05 20.34
N ARG A 675 -23.26 25.28 21.47
CA ARG A 675 -22.97 24.59 22.73
C ARG A 675 -23.31 23.10 22.61
N GLU A 676 -22.51 22.25 23.26
CA GLU A 676 -22.68 20.80 23.31
C GLU A 676 -22.84 20.31 24.77
N GLY A 677 -23.65 21.02 25.59
CA GLY A 677 -23.83 20.71 27.01
C GLY A 677 -24.83 19.58 27.31
N ILE A 678 -25.54 19.06 26.30
CA ILE A 678 -26.57 18.03 26.49
C ILE A 678 -25.92 16.65 26.65
N ASN A 679 -26.27 15.95 27.72
CA ASN A 679 -25.79 14.61 28.01
C ASN A 679 -26.55 13.54 27.21
N GLU A 680 -26.19 13.36 25.94
CA GLU A 680 -26.61 12.21 25.12
C GLU A 680 -25.58 11.07 25.17
N GLN A 681 -26.07 9.83 25.24
CA GLN A 681 -25.30 8.62 24.97
C GLN A 681 -25.07 8.49 23.46
N ILE A 682 -23.79 8.42 23.08
CA ILE A 682 -23.30 8.46 21.70
C ILE A 682 -22.07 7.57 21.55
N THR A 683 -21.75 7.20 20.31
CA THR A 683 -20.44 6.73 19.85
C THR A 683 -19.79 7.83 19.01
N GLU A 684 -18.50 8.11 19.17
CA GLU A 684 -17.81 9.07 18.28
C GLU A 684 -17.51 8.40 16.92
N ALA A 685 -17.61 9.14 15.82
CA ALA A 685 -17.44 8.59 14.46
C ALA A 685 -16.09 7.87 14.23
N ASP A 686 -15.04 8.25 14.94
CA ASP A 686 -13.72 7.62 14.82
C ASP A 686 -13.70 6.19 15.39
N GLU A 687 -14.62 5.87 16.31
CA GLU A 687 -14.77 4.56 16.97
C GLU A 687 -15.95 3.74 16.40
N ALA A 688 -16.81 4.34 15.57
CA ALA A 688 -18.02 3.70 15.06
C ALA A 688 -17.77 2.76 13.86
N ASP A 689 -18.46 1.61 13.87
CA ASP A 689 -18.42 0.55 12.84
C ASP A 689 -19.21 0.93 11.56
N PHE A 690 -20.22 1.82 11.68
CA PHE A 690 -21.14 2.25 10.61
C PHE A 690 -21.95 1.14 9.88
N GLY A 691 -21.64 -0.14 10.08
CA GLY A 691 -22.23 -1.31 9.40
C GLY A 691 -23.65 -1.73 9.83
N SER A 692 -24.51 -0.78 10.20
CA SER A 692 -25.91 -1.08 10.56
C SER A 692 -26.77 -1.49 9.35
N ASP A 693 -27.91 -2.14 9.59
CA ASP A 693 -28.88 -2.45 8.52
C ASP A 693 -29.46 -1.16 7.94
N VAL A 694 -29.73 -0.15 8.79
CA VAL A 694 -30.18 1.18 8.39
C VAL A 694 -29.33 2.27 9.06
N MET A 695 -28.76 3.17 8.27
CA MET A 695 -28.11 4.40 8.73
C MET A 695 -28.94 5.61 8.29
N ILE A 696 -29.27 6.49 9.24
CA ILE A 696 -29.98 7.74 8.97
C ILE A 696 -29.06 8.91 9.27
N TYR A 697 -28.67 9.67 8.25
CA TYR A 697 -27.83 10.85 8.36
C TYR A 697 -28.72 12.07 8.68
N VAL A 698 -28.81 12.42 9.96
CA VAL A 698 -29.66 13.51 10.49
C VAL A 698 -28.90 14.82 10.47
N MET A 699 -28.62 15.29 9.26
CA MET A 699 -27.81 16.47 8.96
C MET A 699 -28.07 16.89 7.49
N PRO A 700 -27.76 18.13 7.09
CA PRO A 700 -27.81 18.53 5.68
C PRO A 700 -26.97 17.65 4.75
N ALA A 701 -27.31 17.67 3.46
CA ALA A 701 -26.55 16.96 2.42
C ALA A 701 -25.05 17.32 2.40
N PHE A 702 -24.72 18.58 2.67
CA PHE A 702 -23.35 19.09 2.71
C PHE A 702 -22.57 18.56 3.91
N ASP A 703 -23.23 18.37 5.05
CA ASP A 703 -22.64 17.75 6.25
C ASP A 703 -22.46 16.24 6.06
N THR A 704 -23.36 15.61 5.30
CA THR A 704 -23.20 14.21 4.87
C THR A 704 -21.95 14.06 3.97
N LEU A 705 -21.69 15.01 3.07
CA LEU A 705 -20.42 15.10 2.33
C LEU A 705 -19.22 15.41 3.24
N THR A 706 -19.38 16.27 4.26
CA THR A 706 -18.31 16.54 5.25
C THR A 706 -17.92 15.28 6.03
N LEU A 707 -18.88 14.37 6.29
CA LEU A 707 -18.61 13.06 6.89
C LEU A 707 -17.75 12.19 5.97
N LEU A 708 -18.09 12.09 4.68
CA LEU A 708 -17.23 11.43 3.68
C LEU A 708 -15.83 12.04 3.66
N ASN A 709 -15.76 13.38 3.63
CA ASN A 709 -14.50 14.10 3.47
C ASN A 709 -13.56 13.95 4.68
N LYS A 710 -14.09 13.69 5.87
CA LYS A 710 -13.31 13.51 7.10
C LYS A 710 -13.06 12.04 7.45
N VAL A 711 -14.06 11.18 7.31
CA VAL A 711 -14.05 9.78 7.78
C VAL A 711 -13.72 8.78 6.66
N GLY A 712 -13.91 9.17 5.40
CA GLY A 712 -13.74 8.30 4.23
C GLY A 712 -14.98 7.44 3.97
N THR A 713 -14.88 6.53 2.99
CA THR A 713 -16.01 5.72 2.51
C THR A 713 -16.60 4.77 3.56
N ARG A 714 -15.84 4.42 4.61
CA ARG A 714 -16.30 3.58 5.73
C ARG A 714 -17.55 4.12 6.44
N ALA A 715 -17.78 5.44 6.41
CA ALA A 715 -18.97 6.07 6.98
C ALA A 715 -20.29 5.70 6.25
N PHE A 716 -20.18 5.00 5.10
CA PHE A 716 -21.28 4.61 4.22
C PHE A 716 -21.32 3.09 3.98
N SER A 717 -20.87 2.29 4.96
CA SER A 717 -20.90 0.82 4.95
C SER A 717 -22.30 0.22 5.19
N ALA A 718 -23.24 0.98 5.77
CA ALA A 718 -24.59 0.51 6.09
C ALA A 718 -25.37 -0.02 4.87
N ARG A 719 -26.17 -1.07 5.09
CA ARG A 719 -26.94 -1.75 4.02
C ARG A 719 -27.96 -0.81 3.37
N ARG A 720 -28.67 0.00 4.16
CA ARG A 720 -29.58 1.06 3.68
C ARG A 720 -29.18 2.41 4.30
N LYS A 721 -29.01 3.41 3.46
CA LYS A 721 -28.50 4.75 3.80
C LYS A 721 -29.57 5.78 3.48
N ILE A 722 -29.99 6.53 4.50
CA ILE A 722 -31.10 7.48 4.40
C ILE A 722 -30.58 8.87 4.74
N GLY A 723 -30.61 9.79 3.76
CA GLY A 723 -30.33 11.20 4.01
C GLY A 723 -31.54 11.88 4.66
N TYR A 724 -31.51 12.16 5.96
CA TYR A 724 -32.58 12.89 6.66
C TYR A 724 -32.26 14.38 6.61
N TRP A 725 -32.52 14.98 5.45
CA TRP A 725 -31.90 16.22 5.00
C TRP A 725 -32.85 17.42 5.07
N GLN A 726 -32.32 18.51 5.63
CA GLN A 726 -32.91 19.84 5.62
C GLN A 726 -32.46 20.62 4.37
N TRP A 727 -33.39 21.29 3.70
CA TRP A 727 -33.11 22.24 2.62
C TRP A 727 -34.26 23.24 2.47
N GLU A 728 -33.95 24.52 2.27
CA GLU A 728 -34.95 25.60 2.36
C GLU A 728 -35.23 26.33 1.05
N LEU A 729 -34.44 26.14 0.00
CA LEU A 729 -34.61 26.84 -1.28
C LEU A 729 -35.31 25.96 -2.33
N SER A 730 -35.86 26.60 -3.35
CA SER A 730 -36.71 25.96 -4.36
C SER A 730 -36.00 24.93 -5.25
N LYS A 731 -34.67 24.94 -5.32
CA LYS A 731 -33.85 24.00 -6.10
C LYS A 731 -32.68 23.50 -5.25
N PHE A 732 -32.36 22.21 -5.33
CA PHE A 732 -31.10 21.70 -4.76
C PHE A 732 -29.90 22.15 -5.62
N PRO A 733 -28.73 22.50 -5.05
CA PRO A 733 -27.65 23.12 -5.82
C PRO A 733 -26.79 22.08 -6.55
N GLU A 734 -26.54 22.33 -7.84
CA GLU A 734 -25.78 21.44 -8.74
C GLU A 734 -24.43 20.94 -8.17
N PRO A 735 -23.56 21.77 -7.55
CA PRO A 735 -22.28 21.26 -7.05
C PRO A 735 -22.41 20.19 -5.96
N ALA A 736 -23.53 20.16 -5.23
CA ALA A 736 -23.76 19.23 -4.12
C ALA A 736 -24.47 17.93 -4.54
N MET A 737 -24.77 17.74 -5.83
CA MET A 737 -25.51 16.58 -6.34
C MET A 737 -24.86 15.24 -5.97
N MET A 738 -23.53 15.21 -5.89
CA MET A 738 -22.76 14.03 -5.42
C MET A 738 -23.13 13.56 -4.00
N ALA A 739 -23.79 14.39 -3.18
CA ALA A 739 -24.32 13.94 -1.89
C ALA A 739 -25.36 12.81 -2.08
N PHE A 740 -26.14 12.85 -3.17
CA PHE A 740 -27.12 11.80 -3.45
C PHE A 740 -26.45 10.44 -3.64
N ASP A 741 -25.23 10.37 -4.18
CA ASP A 741 -24.51 9.11 -4.39
C ASP A 741 -24.10 8.42 -3.08
N LEU A 742 -24.11 9.14 -1.96
CA LEU A 742 -23.82 8.61 -0.62
C LEU A 742 -25.01 7.88 0.03
N VAL A 743 -26.22 8.12 -0.45
CA VAL A 743 -27.47 7.61 0.16
C VAL A 743 -28.32 6.82 -0.84
N ASP A 744 -29.14 5.91 -0.33
CA ASP A 744 -30.06 5.11 -1.14
C ASP A 744 -31.42 5.84 -1.33
N GLU A 745 -31.81 6.67 -0.35
CA GLU A 745 -33.01 7.52 -0.39
C GLU A 745 -32.84 8.77 0.49
N VAL A 746 -33.71 9.78 0.28
CA VAL A 746 -33.73 11.02 1.06
C VAL A 746 -35.09 11.18 1.76
N TRP A 747 -35.05 11.49 3.05
CA TRP A 747 -36.19 11.87 3.87
C TRP A 747 -36.10 13.36 4.21
N CYS A 748 -37.20 14.10 4.05
CA CYS A 748 -37.20 15.56 4.23
C CYS A 748 -38.56 16.05 4.78
N HIS A 749 -38.59 17.27 5.35
CA HIS A 749 -39.65 17.66 6.30
C HIS A 749 -40.82 18.45 5.72
N SER A 750 -40.69 18.90 4.47
CA SER A 750 -41.75 19.60 3.75
C SER A 750 -41.81 19.16 2.29
N GLU A 751 -42.96 19.39 1.66
CA GLU A 751 -43.10 19.15 0.22
C GLU A 751 -42.28 20.18 -0.59
N HIS A 752 -41.93 21.34 -0.01
CA HIS A 752 -41.00 22.29 -0.63
C HIS A 752 -39.60 21.69 -0.79
N SER A 753 -39.00 21.18 0.30
CA SER A 753 -37.72 20.48 0.25
C SER A 753 -37.80 19.24 -0.63
N ALA A 754 -38.88 18.46 -0.51
CA ALA A 754 -39.06 17.24 -1.29
C ALA A 754 -39.10 17.50 -2.79
N LYS A 755 -39.77 18.57 -3.23
CA LYS A 755 -39.76 19.01 -4.63
C LYS A 755 -38.35 19.36 -5.09
N ALA A 756 -37.62 20.18 -4.32
CA ALA A 756 -36.26 20.61 -4.66
C ALA A 756 -35.28 19.43 -4.80
N PHE A 757 -35.44 18.36 -4.00
CA PHE A 757 -34.68 17.12 -4.13
C PHE A 757 -35.15 16.24 -5.30
N ARG A 758 -36.47 16.11 -5.55
CA ARG A 758 -37.01 15.29 -6.67
C ARG A 758 -36.68 15.85 -8.05
N GLU A 759 -36.57 17.17 -8.18
CA GLU A 759 -36.08 17.80 -9.42
C GLU A 759 -34.57 17.57 -9.65
N ALA A 760 -33.86 17.05 -8.63
CA ALA A 760 -32.42 16.84 -8.63
C ALA A 760 -32.01 15.36 -8.61
N THR A 761 -32.90 14.41 -8.32
CA THR A 761 -32.55 12.97 -8.33
C THR A 761 -33.74 12.06 -8.64
N ASP A 762 -33.45 10.96 -9.35
CA ASP A 762 -34.35 9.83 -9.54
C ASP A 762 -34.43 8.90 -8.30
N LYS A 763 -33.55 9.10 -7.30
CA LYS A 763 -33.59 8.33 -6.05
C LYS A 763 -34.87 8.63 -5.25
N PRO A 764 -35.37 7.69 -4.42
CA PRO A 764 -36.59 7.92 -3.65
C PRO A 764 -36.45 9.13 -2.70
N VAL A 765 -37.31 10.13 -2.88
CA VAL A 765 -37.42 11.30 -1.98
C VAL A 765 -38.77 11.26 -1.27
N ILE A 766 -38.72 10.99 0.03
CA ILE A 766 -39.88 10.79 0.89
C ILE A 766 -40.06 12.03 1.78
N ARG A 767 -41.23 12.66 1.67
CA ARG A 767 -41.64 13.71 2.60
C ARG A 767 -42.15 13.04 3.86
N VAL A 768 -41.48 13.30 4.99
CA VAL A 768 -41.81 12.74 6.31
C VAL A 768 -42.09 13.89 7.30
N PRO A 769 -42.98 13.73 8.29
CA PRO A 769 -43.15 14.77 9.30
C PRO A 769 -41.84 14.94 10.09
N LEU A 770 -41.52 16.18 10.50
CA LEU A 770 -40.55 16.43 11.57
C LEU A 770 -41.32 16.44 12.90
N PRO A 771 -40.89 15.75 13.97
CA PRO A 771 -41.67 15.71 15.20
C PRO A 771 -41.66 17.07 15.89
N VAL A 772 -42.77 17.43 16.53
CA VAL A 772 -42.94 18.70 17.23
C VAL A 772 -43.37 18.40 18.65
N GLN A 773 -42.45 18.59 19.59
CA GLN A 773 -42.71 18.44 21.01
C GLN A 773 -41.99 19.55 21.80
N PRO A 774 -42.69 20.66 22.09
CA PRO A 774 -42.29 21.57 23.15
C PRO A 774 -42.12 20.78 24.46
N PRO A 775 -41.06 21.04 25.26
CA PRO A 775 -40.92 20.44 26.58
C PRO A 775 -42.05 20.93 27.51
N ALA A 776 -42.22 20.26 28.65
CA ALA A 776 -42.95 20.87 29.75
C ALA A 776 -42.13 22.04 30.32
N PHE A 777 -42.75 23.20 30.49
CA PHE A 777 -42.13 24.39 31.10
C PHE A 777 -43.10 25.02 32.10
N GLU A 778 -42.57 25.69 33.10
CA GLU A 778 -43.37 26.48 34.03
C GLU A 778 -43.74 27.84 33.43
N HIS A 779 -44.96 28.32 33.65
CA HIS A 779 -45.33 29.69 33.27
C HIS A 779 -44.72 30.69 34.27
N VAL A 780 -43.97 31.66 33.75
CA VAL A 780 -43.36 32.75 34.53
C VAL A 780 -44.05 34.09 34.21
N ALA A 781 -43.85 35.09 35.07
CA ALA A 781 -44.34 36.44 34.83
C ALA A 781 -43.56 37.14 33.69
N ARG A 782 -44.20 38.05 32.95
CA ARG A 782 -43.54 38.76 31.82
C ARG A 782 -42.38 39.65 32.32
N SER A 783 -42.52 40.17 33.53
CA SER A 783 -41.50 40.89 34.29
C SER A 783 -40.19 40.11 34.49
N THR A 784 -40.20 38.77 34.54
CA THR A 784 -38.97 37.94 34.54
C THR A 784 -38.09 38.23 33.32
N PHE A 785 -38.70 38.66 32.21
CA PHE A 785 -38.02 38.99 30.96
C PHE A 785 -37.96 40.50 30.66
N ASN A 786 -38.22 41.36 31.66
CA ASN A 786 -38.36 42.81 31.49
C ASN A 786 -39.45 43.23 30.47
N LEU A 787 -40.48 42.40 30.33
CA LEU A 787 -41.61 42.65 29.43
C LEU A 787 -42.81 43.19 30.22
N ASN A 788 -43.63 44.02 29.57
CA ASN A 788 -44.78 44.65 30.22
C ASN A 788 -45.95 43.67 30.35
N GLU A 789 -46.45 43.45 31.57
CA GLU A 789 -47.54 42.49 31.83
C GLU A 789 -48.80 42.77 30.98
N ASN A 790 -49.18 44.04 30.83
CA ASN A 790 -50.39 44.47 30.11
C ASN A 790 -50.21 44.71 28.60
N SER A 791 -49.00 44.56 28.05
CA SER A 791 -48.75 44.84 26.63
C SER A 791 -49.12 43.68 25.72
N PHE A 792 -49.41 43.97 24.45
CA PHE A 792 -49.47 42.94 23.40
C PHE A 792 -48.07 42.69 22.84
N ILE A 793 -47.57 41.46 22.98
CA ILE A 793 -46.16 41.12 22.72
C ILE A 793 -46.04 40.25 21.46
N VAL A 794 -45.40 40.82 20.45
CA VAL A 794 -45.01 40.12 19.22
C VAL A 794 -43.64 39.46 19.44
N PHE A 795 -43.48 38.21 19.04
CA PHE A 795 -42.22 37.46 19.14
C PHE A 795 -41.69 37.04 17.78
N THR A 796 -40.40 37.19 17.56
CA THR A 796 -39.69 36.57 16.43
C THR A 796 -38.35 36.03 16.89
N SER A 797 -37.93 34.89 16.34
CA SER A 797 -36.66 34.26 16.72
C SER A 797 -35.98 33.56 15.55
N PHE A 798 -34.65 33.59 15.54
CA PHE A 798 -33.83 32.95 14.53
C PHE A 798 -32.41 32.68 15.03
N ASP A 799 -31.71 31.79 14.33
CA ASP A 799 -30.27 31.57 14.46
C ASP A 799 -29.55 32.25 13.27
N GLY A 800 -28.58 33.11 13.56
CA GLY A 800 -27.77 33.82 12.57
C GLY A 800 -26.89 32.90 11.72
N ALA A 801 -26.53 31.71 12.23
CA ALA A 801 -25.83 30.68 11.46
C ALA A 801 -26.67 30.11 10.31
N SER A 802 -28.00 30.34 10.31
CA SER A 802 -28.95 29.83 9.30
C SER A 802 -29.25 30.80 8.13
N SER A 803 -28.37 31.78 7.90
CA SER A 803 -28.54 33.01 7.08
C SER A 803 -29.54 34.02 7.65
N ILE A 804 -29.02 35.17 8.07
CA ILE A 804 -29.80 36.32 8.57
C ILE A 804 -30.67 36.89 7.45
N SER A 805 -30.15 36.98 6.22
CA SER A 805 -30.92 37.40 5.04
C SER A 805 -32.09 36.46 4.77
N ARG A 806 -31.92 35.14 4.91
CA ARG A 806 -33.02 34.18 4.75
C ARG A 806 -34.11 34.32 5.83
N LYS A 807 -33.72 34.56 7.07
CA LYS A 807 -34.65 34.71 8.21
C LYS A 807 -35.32 36.09 8.28
N ASN A 808 -34.70 37.12 7.68
CA ASN A 808 -35.21 38.47 7.46
C ASN A 808 -35.84 39.17 8.70
N PRO A 809 -35.10 39.28 9.82
CA PRO A 809 -35.59 39.95 11.04
C PRO A 809 -35.93 41.43 10.83
N MET A 810 -35.31 42.08 9.84
CA MET A 810 -35.63 43.47 9.46
C MET A 810 -37.09 43.61 9.01
N ALA A 811 -37.62 42.69 8.20
CA ALA A 811 -39.01 42.74 7.78
C ALA A 811 -39.98 42.58 8.96
N ALA A 812 -39.64 41.80 9.99
CA ALA A 812 -40.42 41.71 11.22
C ALA A 812 -40.44 43.03 12.01
N ILE A 813 -39.28 43.68 12.15
CA ILE A 813 -39.16 45.03 12.75
C ILE A 813 -40.00 46.07 11.98
N LEU A 814 -39.88 46.09 10.65
CA LEU A 814 -40.60 47.05 9.80
C LEU A 814 -42.12 46.80 9.82
N ALA A 815 -42.56 45.54 9.81
CA ALA A 815 -43.97 45.18 9.92
C ALA A 815 -44.57 45.61 11.27
N PHE A 816 -43.85 45.39 12.38
CA PHE A 816 -44.23 45.87 13.70
C PHE A 816 -44.35 47.40 13.76
N GLN A 817 -43.32 48.11 13.30
CA GLN A 817 -43.30 49.59 13.28
C GLN A 817 -44.44 50.17 12.41
N LYS A 818 -44.80 49.49 11.32
CA LYS A 818 -45.90 49.89 10.43
C LYS A 818 -47.28 49.52 10.96
N ALA A 819 -47.42 48.37 11.64
CA ALA A 819 -48.66 47.97 12.32
C ALA A 819 -49.01 48.92 13.46
N PHE A 820 -48.00 49.32 14.24
CA PHE A 820 -48.17 49.99 15.51
C PHE A 820 -47.27 51.23 15.61
N PRO A 821 -47.68 52.39 15.06
CA PRO A 821 -46.93 53.64 15.23
C PRO A 821 -46.76 54.01 16.70
N ARG A 822 -45.52 54.37 17.11
CA ARG A 822 -45.13 54.58 18.51
C ARG A 822 -46.04 55.54 19.28
N ASN A 823 -46.47 56.62 18.64
CA ASN A 823 -47.30 57.66 19.28
C ASN A 823 -48.76 57.24 19.49
N THR A 824 -49.24 56.16 18.88
CA THR A 824 -50.63 55.69 18.98
C THR A 824 -50.78 54.32 19.64
N HIS A 825 -49.68 53.56 19.76
CA HIS A 825 -49.66 52.23 20.36
C HIS A 825 -48.45 52.08 21.31
N PRO A 826 -48.44 52.75 22.48
CA PRO A 826 -47.36 52.59 23.46
C PRO A 826 -47.37 51.19 24.09
N ASP A 827 -48.55 50.56 24.22
CA ASP A 827 -48.76 49.29 24.93
C ASP A 827 -48.52 48.03 24.08
N VAL A 828 -47.70 48.12 23.01
CA VAL A 828 -47.26 46.95 22.25
C VAL A 828 -45.74 46.79 22.35
N GLN A 829 -45.25 45.55 22.27
CA GLN A 829 -43.81 45.24 22.30
C GLN A 829 -43.45 44.22 21.21
N LEU A 830 -42.21 44.29 20.71
CA LEU A 830 -41.62 43.29 19.82
C LEU A 830 -40.38 42.70 20.50
N VAL A 831 -40.32 41.38 20.62
CA VAL A 831 -39.14 40.65 21.06
C VAL A 831 -38.46 40.02 19.85
N VAL A 832 -37.20 40.38 19.60
CA VAL A 832 -36.35 39.80 18.54
C VAL A 832 -35.28 38.95 19.21
N LYS A 833 -35.51 37.62 19.25
CA LYS A 833 -34.60 36.66 19.88
C LYS A 833 -33.64 36.03 18.85
N ALA A 834 -32.43 36.57 18.77
CA ALA A 834 -31.35 36.07 17.92
C ALA A 834 -30.35 35.19 18.71
N MET A 835 -29.64 34.30 18.03
CA MET A 835 -28.39 33.70 18.51
C MET A 835 -27.41 33.59 17.35
N ASN A 836 -26.11 33.45 17.62
CA ASN A 836 -25.03 33.37 16.62
C ASN A 836 -25.05 34.47 15.54
N ALA A 837 -25.66 35.63 15.85
CA ALA A 837 -25.64 36.79 14.98
C ALA A 837 -24.27 37.48 15.10
N LEU A 838 -23.34 37.06 14.24
CA LEU A 838 -22.00 37.63 14.06
C LEU A 838 -22.07 39.07 13.51
N ASP A 839 -20.91 39.68 13.21
CA ASP A 839 -20.81 41.06 12.70
C ASP A 839 -21.32 41.21 11.25
N ASP A 840 -22.63 41.13 11.10
CA ASP A 840 -23.37 41.20 9.85
C ASP A 840 -23.96 42.60 9.61
N GLY A 841 -24.05 43.02 8.34
CA GLY A 841 -24.61 44.32 7.95
C GLY A 841 -26.09 44.46 8.28
N LEU A 842 -26.90 43.46 7.93
CA LEU A 842 -28.34 43.46 8.15
C LEU A 842 -28.68 43.38 9.65
N TRP A 843 -27.92 42.63 10.43
CA TRP A 843 -28.07 42.55 11.88
C TRP A 843 -27.74 43.87 12.58
N ARG A 844 -26.64 44.54 12.22
CA ARG A 844 -26.31 45.87 12.73
C ARG A 844 -27.43 46.89 12.46
N ASP A 845 -28.07 46.82 11.30
CA ASP A 845 -29.23 47.65 10.98
C ASP A 845 -30.48 47.29 11.80
N CYS A 846 -30.71 46.01 12.11
CA CYS A 846 -31.78 45.59 13.03
C CYS A 846 -31.57 46.20 14.43
N VAL A 847 -30.33 46.14 14.94
CA VAL A 847 -29.93 46.73 16.22
C VAL A 847 -30.07 48.25 16.21
N ARG A 848 -29.62 48.91 15.14
CA ARG A 848 -29.80 50.36 14.97
C ARG A 848 -31.28 50.76 14.94
N LYS A 849 -32.16 49.93 14.36
CA LYS A 849 -33.61 50.15 14.33
C LYS A 849 -34.28 50.00 15.69
N SER A 850 -33.86 49.05 16.53
CA SER A 850 -34.41 48.91 17.88
C SER A 850 -34.05 50.08 18.80
N TYR A 851 -32.85 50.66 18.67
CA TYR A 851 -32.47 51.87 19.43
C TYR A 851 -33.35 53.11 19.13
N LEU A 852 -34.13 53.11 18.04
CA LEU A 852 -35.05 54.19 17.68
C LEU A 852 -36.49 53.97 18.19
N ASP A 853 -36.80 52.78 18.71
CA ASP A 853 -38.15 52.39 19.16
C ASP A 853 -38.03 51.49 20.40
N ASP A 854 -38.22 52.09 21.58
CA ASP A 854 -38.08 51.50 22.91
C ASP A 854 -39.02 50.32 23.21
N ARG A 855 -39.95 50.03 22.29
CA ARG A 855 -40.83 48.86 22.32
C ARG A 855 -40.18 47.60 21.73
N ILE A 856 -39.01 47.72 21.09
CA ILE A 856 -38.30 46.63 20.42
C ILE A 856 -37.15 46.10 21.29
N HIS A 857 -37.36 44.93 21.87
CA HIS A 857 -36.41 44.22 22.73
C HIS A 857 -35.58 43.23 21.92
N ILE A 858 -34.31 43.56 21.67
CA ILE A 858 -33.36 42.61 21.11
C ILE A 858 -32.75 41.75 22.22
N ARG A 859 -32.74 40.43 21.99
CA ARG A 859 -32.13 39.42 22.85
C ARG A 859 -31.19 38.57 22.02
N ASN A 860 -29.88 38.83 22.10
CA ASN A 860 -28.84 38.12 21.33
C ASN A 860 -28.06 37.09 22.18
N GLU A 861 -28.43 36.93 23.46
CA GLU A 861 -27.86 35.96 24.38
C GLU A 861 -28.31 34.53 24.05
N VAL A 862 -27.45 33.53 24.30
CA VAL A 862 -27.88 32.11 24.26
C VAL A 862 -28.66 31.83 25.54
N LEU A 863 -29.95 31.55 25.39
CA LEU A 863 -30.82 31.07 26.48
C LEU A 863 -30.74 29.55 26.55
N ASP A 864 -30.90 28.99 27.75
CA ASP A 864 -31.20 27.57 27.91
C ASP A 864 -32.60 27.23 27.36
N ARG A 865 -32.89 25.92 27.27
CA ARG A 865 -34.13 25.40 26.68
C ARG A 865 -35.35 25.93 27.42
N ASP A 866 -35.37 25.88 28.75
CA ASP A 866 -36.55 26.22 29.54
C ASP A 866 -36.81 27.73 29.51
N ALA A 867 -35.77 28.56 29.64
CA ALA A 867 -35.86 30.01 29.51
C ALA A 867 -36.34 30.46 28.11
N TYR A 868 -35.99 29.73 27.04
CA TYR A 868 -36.52 29.99 25.70
C TYR A 868 -38.04 29.75 25.62
N TYR A 869 -38.50 28.59 26.10
CA TYR A 869 -39.93 28.25 26.07
C TYR A 869 -40.77 29.11 27.03
N GLN A 870 -40.22 29.47 28.19
CA GLN A 870 -40.79 30.47 29.10
C GLN A 870 -40.95 31.84 28.43
N LEU A 871 -39.92 32.33 27.73
CA LEU A 871 -39.97 33.60 27.00
C LEU A 871 -41.02 33.56 25.88
N LEU A 872 -41.06 32.47 25.11
CA LEU A 872 -42.06 32.25 24.07
C LEU A 872 -43.48 32.26 24.65
N ALA A 873 -43.72 31.56 25.76
CA ALA A 873 -45.01 31.49 26.45
C ALA A 873 -45.47 32.82 27.09
N CYS A 874 -44.55 33.77 27.31
CA CYS A 874 -44.89 35.13 27.72
C CYS A 874 -45.45 35.99 26.58
N CYS A 875 -45.36 35.57 25.32
CA CYS A 875 -45.70 36.36 24.14
C CYS A 875 -47.12 36.05 23.58
N ASP A 876 -47.75 37.03 22.92
CA ASP A 876 -49.13 36.95 22.43
C ASP A 876 -49.26 36.45 20.98
N VAL A 877 -48.22 36.63 20.15
CA VAL A 877 -48.21 36.24 18.74
C VAL A 877 -46.77 36.02 18.25
N VAL A 878 -46.56 35.01 17.40
CA VAL A 878 -45.31 34.81 16.68
C VAL A 878 -45.38 35.41 15.28
N LEU A 879 -44.36 36.17 14.90
CA LEU A 879 -44.18 36.75 13.58
C LEU A 879 -42.92 36.17 12.91
N SER A 880 -43.08 35.47 11.78
CA SER A 880 -41.95 34.94 10.99
C SER A 880 -42.00 35.45 9.55
N MET A 881 -41.24 36.52 9.29
CA MET A 881 -41.12 37.19 7.98
C MET A 881 -39.99 36.59 7.13
N HIS A 882 -39.75 35.27 7.24
CA HIS A 882 -38.68 34.59 6.53
C HIS A 882 -38.86 34.69 5.00
N ARG A 883 -37.75 34.60 4.25
CA ARG A 883 -37.78 34.50 2.78
C ARG A 883 -37.94 33.08 2.27
N ALA A 884 -37.41 32.12 3.02
CA ALA A 884 -37.57 30.69 2.80
C ALA A 884 -37.26 29.88 4.07
N GLU A 885 -37.96 28.78 4.31
CA GLU A 885 -37.81 27.83 5.43
C GLU A 885 -38.00 26.38 4.97
N GLY A 886 -37.23 25.45 5.52
CA GLY A 886 -37.33 24.02 5.18
C GLY A 886 -38.46 23.29 5.91
N PHE A 887 -38.76 23.72 7.15
CA PHE A 887 -39.90 23.24 7.94
C PHE A 887 -40.57 24.39 8.70
N GLY A 888 -39.79 25.21 9.42
CA GLY A 888 -40.35 26.33 10.19
C GLY A 888 -40.62 26.02 11.67
N ARG A 889 -39.64 25.41 12.36
CA ARG A 889 -39.70 24.96 13.76
C ARG A 889 -40.37 25.96 14.72
N LEU A 890 -39.97 27.23 14.72
CA LEU A 890 -40.56 28.30 15.54
C LEU A 890 -42.09 28.38 15.41
N MET A 891 -42.60 28.28 14.18
CA MET A 891 -44.03 28.38 13.90
C MET A 891 -44.76 27.12 14.39
N ALA A 892 -44.18 25.95 14.16
CA ALA A 892 -44.71 24.67 14.60
C ALA A 892 -44.80 24.57 16.14
N GLU A 893 -43.74 24.95 16.85
CA GLU A 893 -43.68 24.94 18.32
C GLU A 893 -44.65 25.95 18.94
N ALA A 894 -44.75 27.16 18.37
CA ALA A 894 -45.73 28.17 18.78
C ALA A 894 -47.18 27.65 18.61
N MET A 895 -47.49 27.05 17.46
CA MET A 895 -48.80 26.45 17.17
C MET A 895 -49.14 25.30 18.13
N ALA A 896 -48.15 24.47 18.51
CA ALA A 896 -48.34 23.39 19.48
C ALA A 896 -48.64 23.92 20.90
N ILE A 897 -47.90 24.94 21.37
CA ILE A 897 -48.12 25.62 22.66
C ILE A 897 -49.49 26.32 22.67
N GLY A 898 -49.90 26.89 21.54
CA GLY A 898 -51.16 27.61 21.36
C GLY A 898 -51.01 29.12 21.19
N ILE A 899 -49.84 29.57 20.74
CA ILE A 899 -49.57 30.96 20.38
C ILE A 899 -49.94 31.11 18.89
N PRO A 900 -50.71 32.14 18.51
CA PRO A 900 -51.05 32.39 17.11
C PRO A 900 -49.81 32.76 16.30
N VAL A 901 -49.84 32.45 15.01
CA VAL A 901 -48.70 32.67 14.11
C VAL A 901 -49.11 33.47 12.88
N ILE A 902 -48.31 34.50 12.60
CA ILE A 902 -48.30 35.30 11.37
C ILE A 902 -46.99 34.97 10.65
N SER A 903 -47.04 34.52 9.40
CA SER A 903 -45.81 34.19 8.66
C SER A 903 -45.94 34.31 7.15
N THR A 904 -44.81 34.45 6.45
CA THR A 904 -44.72 34.34 4.99
C THR A 904 -45.43 33.09 4.47
N GLY A 905 -46.28 33.27 3.45
CA GLY A 905 -47.02 32.21 2.78
C GLY A 905 -46.21 31.50 1.71
N TYR A 906 -45.00 31.04 2.04
CA TYR A 906 -44.06 30.42 1.09
C TYR A 906 -43.18 29.39 1.78
N SER A 907 -42.73 28.37 1.02
CA SER A 907 -41.84 27.29 1.46
C SER A 907 -42.42 26.33 2.51
N GLY A 908 -41.57 25.70 3.32
CA GLY A 908 -41.89 24.45 4.02
C GLY A 908 -42.87 24.55 5.20
N ASN A 909 -43.17 25.75 5.68
CA ASN A 909 -44.19 25.97 6.72
C ASN A 909 -45.62 25.64 6.22
N LEU A 910 -45.87 25.73 4.91
CA LEU A 910 -47.18 25.47 4.29
C LEU A 910 -47.66 24.01 4.41
N ASP A 911 -46.77 23.08 4.80
CA ASP A 911 -47.11 21.69 5.13
C ASP A 911 -48.02 21.57 6.38
N PHE A 912 -48.01 22.58 7.26
CA PHE A 912 -48.89 22.66 8.43
C PHE A 912 -49.59 24.01 8.61
N MET A 913 -49.13 25.09 7.97
CA MET A 913 -49.78 26.40 8.02
C MET A 913 -50.75 26.60 6.84
N THR A 914 -51.98 26.99 7.16
CA THR A 914 -53.04 27.34 6.21
C THR A 914 -53.76 28.61 6.66
N GLN A 915 -54.58 29.21 5.79
CA GLN A 915 -55.43 30.36 6.16
C GLN A 915 -56.46 30.02 7.27
N ASP A 916 -56.74 28.74 7.51
CA ASP A 916 -57.68 28.26 8.53
C ASP A 916 -57.02 28.08 9.91
N ASN A 917 -55.69 28.16 10.02
CA ASN A 917 -54.96 27.99 11.29
C ASN A 917 -53.85 29.03 11.54
N SER A 918 -53.65 29.99 10.63
CA SER A 918 -52.61 31.02 10.72
C SER A 918 -52.94 32.24 9.85
N TRP A 919 -52.18 33.33 9.99
CA TRP A 919 -52.17 34.42 9.00
C TRP A 919 -50.99 34.22 8.04
N LEU A 920 -51.27 33.89 6.77
CA LEU A 920 -50.24 33.76 5.74
C LEU A 920 -50.07 35.07 4.95
N ILE A 921 -48.84 35.59 4.94
CA ILE A 921 -48.46 36.85 4.32
C ILE A 921 -48.00 36.61 2.87
N PRO A 922 -48.62 37.24 1.86
CA PRO A 922 -48.18 37.13 0.47
C PRO A 922 -46.85 37.86 0.25
N GLY A 923 -46.22 37.63 -0.89
CA GLY A 923 -44.95 38.26 -1.24
C GLY A 923 -44.60 38.10 -2.71
N GLN A 924 -43.40 38.51 -3.09
CA GLN A 924 -42.90 38.43 -4.47
C GLN A 924 -41.68 37.49 -4.53
N ILE A 925 -41.61 36.63 -5.55
CA ILE A 925 -40.42 35.80 -5.78
C ILE A 925 -39.29 36.68 -6.32
N CYS A 926 -38.12 36.61 -5.69
CA CYS A 926 -36.90 37.28 -6.13
C CYS A 926 -35.72 36.32 -6.16
N LYS A 927 -34.74 36.62 -7.03
CA LYS A 927 -33.49 35.86 -7.16
C LYS A 927 -32.50 36.27 -6.08
N LEU A 928 -31.73 35.30 -5.59
CA LEU A 928 -30.66 35.57 -4.64
C LEU A 928 -29.46 36.25 -5.33
N VAL A 929 -28.75 37.09 -4.59
CA VAL A 929 -27.52 37.78 -5.00
C VAL A 929 -26.30 37.28 -4.21
N PRO A 930 -25.05 37.59 -4.62
CA PRO A 930 -23.86 37.15 -3.89
C PRO A 930 -23.90 37.61 -2.42
N GLY A 931 -23.77 36.66 -1.49
CA GLY A 931 -23.82 36.91 -0.04
C GLY A 931 -25.15 36.57 0.65
N ASP A 932 -26.24 36.33 -0.08
CA ASP A 932 -27.54 35.98 0.52
C ASP A 932 -27.55 34.59 1.19
N TYR A 933 -26.93 33.61 0.53
CA TYR A 933 -26.90 32.20 0.94
C TYR A 933 -25.70 31.46 0.33
N SER A 934 -25.29 30.34 0.92
CA SER A 934 -24.43 29.37 0.22
C SER A 934 -25.12 28.91 -1.07
N PHE A 935 -24.36 28.64 -2.13
CA PHE A 935 -24.92 28.23 -3.43
C PHE A 935 -25.99 29.19 -4.02
N TYR A 936 -25.91 30.50 -3.79
CA TYR A 936 -26.92 31.50 -4.24
C TYR A 936 -27.22 31.49 -5.76
N LYS A 937 -26.27 31.04 -6.60
CA LYS A 937 -26.38 31.11 -8.07
C LYS A 937 -27.59 30.31 -8.56
N GLY A 938 -28.51 30.98 -9.27
CA GLY A 938 -29.72 30.36 -9.86
C GLY A 938 -30.88 30.07 -8.89
N GLN A 939 -30.75 30.48 -7.62
CA GLN A 939 -31.74 30.28 -6.56
C GLN A 939 -32.77 31.41 -6.47
N GLU A 940 -33.94 31.08 -5.91
CA GLU A 940 -35.09 31.99 -5.74
C GLU A 940 -35.79 31.77 -4.39
N TRP A 941 -36.25 32.86 -3.78
CA TRP A 941 -37.00 32.90 -2.50
C TRP A 941 -38.11 33.98 -2.56
N MET A 942 -38.94 34.11 -1.52
CA MET A 942 -40.01 35.12 -1.47
C MET A 942 -39.64 36.31 -0.59
N GLU A 943 -39.74 37.54 -1.08
CA GLU A 943 -39.79 38.74 -0.24
C GLU A 943 -41.23 38.94 0.29
N PRO A 944 -41.48 38.86 1.61
CA PRO A 944 -42.83 39.02 2.16
C PRO A 944 -43.31 40.48 2.19
N ASP A 945 -44.60 40.67 1.98
CA ASP A 945 -45.24 41.98 2.01
C ASP A 945 -45.38 42.52 3.46
N ILE A 946 -44.60 43.56 3.76
CA ILE A 946 -44.56 44.26 5.05
C ILE A 946 -45.91 44.91 5.39
N ASP A 947 -46.67 45.37 4.40
CA ASP A 947 -47.95 46.05 4.59
C ASP A 947 -49.03 45.03 4.96
N LYS A 948 -49.00 43.85 4.33
CA LYS A 948 -49.88 42.73 4.67
C LYS A 948 -49.54 42.10 6.01
N ALA A 949 -48.27 42.02 6.38
CA ALA A 949 -47.87 41.66 7.73
C ALA A 949 -48.39 42.69 8.76
N ALA A 950 -48.35 43.98 8.45
CA ALA A 950 -48.87 45.03 9.31
C ALA A 950 -50.41 45.06 9.41
N GLU A 951 -51.13 44.63 8.38
CA GLU A 951 -52.57 44.34 8.44
C GLU A 951 -52.87 43.14 9.34
N ALA A 952 -52.16 42.02 9.17
CA ALA A 952 -52.34 40.81 9.97
C ALA A 952 -52.04 41.02 11.47
N LEU A 953 -50.98 41.77 11.80
CA LEU A 953 -50.64 42.13 13.18
C LEU A 953 -51.78 42.91 13.87
N ARG A 954 -52.39 43.86 13.14
CA ARG A 954 -53.53 44.64 13.67
C ARG A 954 -54.78 43.78 13.84
N ASP A 955 -55.10 42.92 12.88
CA ASP A 955 -56.22 41.97 13.00
C ASP A 955 -56.00 41.00 14.18
N CYS A 956 -54.80 40.45 14.36
CA CYS A 956 -54.47 39.58 15.49
C CYS A 956 -54.60 40.27 16.87
N LEU A 957 -54.32 41.59 16.95
CA LEU A 957 -54.51 42.37 18.16
C LEU A 957 -55.99 42.59 18.49
N VAL A 958 -56.82 42.94 17.50
CA VAL A 958 -58.21 43.38 17.73
C VAL A 958 -59.27 42.28 17.63
N ASN A 959 -58.92 41.09 17.15
CA ASN A 959 -59.86 40.02 16.82
C ASN A 959 -59.62 38.73 17.63
N PRO A 960 -59.96 38.71 18.93
CA PRO A 960 -59.69 37.58 19.82
C PRO A 960 -60.43 36.30 19.38
N ALA A 961 -61.66 36.41 18.87
CA ALA A 961 -62.43 35.25 18.41
C ALA A 961 -61.78 34.54 17.20
N LYS A 962 -61.23 35.31 16.25
CA LYS A 962 -60.44 34.74 15.14
C LYS A 962 -59.16 34.09 15.67
N ARG A 963 -58.44 34.78 16.58
CA ARG A 963 -57.23 34.25 17.22
C ARG A 963 -57.47 32.90 17.89
N GLU A 964 -58.53 32.77 18.71
CA GLU A 964 -58.91 31.51 19.37
C GLU A 964 -59.25 30.39 18.38
N CYS A 965 -59.99 30.70 17.31
CA CYS A 965 -60.31 29.75 16.24
C CYS A 965 -59.05 29.22 15.54
N LEU A 966 -58.14 30.12 15.16
CA LEU A 966 -56.88 29.74 14.51
C LEU A 966 -55.99 28.90 15.44
N ILE A 967 -55.89 29.24 16.74
CA ILE A 967 -55.18 28.44 17.75
C ILE A 967 -55.75 27.03 17.88
N ALA A 968 -57.07 26.87 17.92
CA ALA A 968 -57.70 25.56 18.03
C ALA A 968 -57.41 24.68 16.80
N ASN A 969 -57.49 25.25 15.60
CA ASN A 969 -57.16 24.58 14.34
C ASN A 969 -55.66 24.28 14.23
N ALA A 970 -54.80 25.16 14.75
CA ALA A 970 -53.36 24.97 14.81
C ALA A 970 -52.99 23.76 15.68
N LYS A 971 -53.47 23.69 16.94
CA LYS A 971 -53.22 22.54 17.83
C LYS A 971 -53.69 21.22 17.22
N LYS A 972 -54.89 21.19 16.63
CA LYS A 972 -55.41 20.01 15.92
C LYS A 972 -54.53 19.59 14.73
N THR A 973 -53.91 20.55 14.06
CA THR A 973 -53.03 20.31 12.91
C THR A 973 -51.68 19.72 13.36
N LEU A 974 -51.16 20.19 14.50
CA LEU A 974 -49.87 19.81 15.08
C LEU A 974 -49.88 18.43 15.78
N ASP A 975 -51.04 17.92 16.21
CA ASP A 975 -51.18 16.53 16.72
C ASP A 975 -50.64 15.46 15.73
N ARG A 976 -50.74 15.74 14.43
CA ARG A 976 -50.18 14.89 13.34
C ARG A 976 -48.65 14.77 13.38
N TYR A 977 -47.98 15.69 14.06
CA TYR A 977 -46.53 15.78 14.21
C TYR A 977 -46.05 15.38 15.63
N SER A 978 -46.91 14.77 16.45
CA SER A 978 -46.51 14.19 17.74
C SER A 978 -45.54 13.02 17.56
N LEU A 979 -44.64 12.79 18.55
CA LEU A 979 -43.65 11.70 18.52
C LEU A 979 -44.26 10.36 18.10
N GLN A 980 -45.41 10.01 18.67
CA GLN A 980 -46.08 8.74 18.42
C GLN A 980 -46.57 8.59 16.98
N ASN A 981 -47.05 9.68 16.37
CA ASN A 981 -47.54 9.68 14.99
C ASN A 981 -46.38 9.71 13.98
N CYS A 982 -45.29 10.41 14.30
CA CYS A 982 -44.05 10.38 13.54
C CYS A 982 -43.37 9.01 13.59
N GLY A 983 -43.20 8.44 14.79
CA GLY A 983 -42.61 7.11 15.01
C GLY A 983 -43.30 6.01 14.23
N LYS A 984 -44.64 5.99 14.22
CA LYS A 984 -45.44 5.05 13.40
C LYS A 984 -45.16 5.18 11.90
N GLN A 985 -44.99 6.42 11.39
CA GLN A 985 -44.67 6.66 9.99
C GLN A 985 -43.24 6.24 9.64
N TYR A 986 -42.26 6.58 10.48
CA TYR A 986 -40.87 6.16 10.27
C TYR A 986 -40.73 4.64 10.28
N LEU A 987 -41.32 3.96 11.27
CA LEU A 987 -41.28 2.49 11.36
C LEU A 987 -41.93 1.82 10.14
N ALA A 988 -43.05 2.35 9.64
CA ALA A 988 -43.68 1.83 8.43
C ALA A 988 -42.78 1.99 7.18
N LEU A 989 -42.06 3.11 7.06
CA LEU A 989 -41.11 3.35 5.96
C LEU A 989 -39.82 2.52 6.08
N ILE A 990 -39.38 2.21 7.31
CA ILE A 990 -38.25 1.34 7.58
C ILE A 990 -38.63 -0.11 7.23
N ALA A 991 -39.69 -0.65 7.84
CA ALA A 991 -40.10 -2.05 7.70
C ALA A 991 -40.67 -2.39 6.30
N GLY A 992 -41.24 -1.41 5.58
CA GLY A 992 -41.91 -1.62 4.29
C GLY A 992 -40.99 -1.84 3.08
N LYS A 993 -39.67 -1.98 3.25
CA LYS A 993 -38.68 -2.12 2.16
C LYS A 993 -37.56 -3.15 2.44
N ASN A 994 -37.89 -4.24 3.15
CA ASN A 994 -36.93 -5.34 3.42
C ASN A 994 -36.63 -6.20 2.18
#